data_AF-S3J9Y4-F1
#
_entry.id   AF-S3J9Y4-F1
#
_cell.length_a   1.000
_cell.length_b   1.000
_cell.length_c   1.000
_cell.angle_alpha   90.00
_cell.angle_beta   90.00
_cell.angle_gamma   90.00
#
_symmetry.space_group_name_H-M   'P 1'
#
loop_
_entity.id
_entity.type
_entity.pdbx_description
1 polymer ?
#
loop_
_entity_poly.entity_id
_entity_poly.type
_entity_poly.pdbx_seq_one_letter_code
_entity_poly.pdbx_strand_id
1 'polypeptide(L)'
;MTDKSYYLEMGGDVKGLIGDGEFKGIAGDISGGVINQYIITQKSGVEIQAQTLITGSPYLGLRKFEEGDKDKFFGRDNWIIELTDYLKQKNVLLLLGASGSGKSSLVQAGLIPKLKDDFGANRLVNLTFVPDVNPFESFYGCLLGNRYTQSQAKLAQAVKEDTLIKVVEGLKNNSDLWFIFIDQFEELFTRTPKTERDIFIKSLIKLIENNNSLVKIVMTMRADFLDKLSPYPSLGKIHDQYSKMLTDMDESELRLAIAEPAARNGVIFEKGLINQIIADFYEQAGSLPLLQYTLDLLWQKDHIQERVLNNKIYQEIGGVTGALEKQADKIYSQFNEQQRKAAEEIFLELISLEGKEAVSRRADKSSFEQEEMQGEVLYQLIDNRLLVSKGEDGKATVEVAHEELLRCWQVLQDLIREKEDIIVLRSRLYADAKQWDDLQKQDAVKASSELWGGSKLKRIVNLIKEKSLSNLDDVAVKFIKASYHYQKQREKIEAERKRREVDTELSLANSLSGYSLHLFNEEGKELDAIVEAIKAVKILQKHNASNTKVIDALQKILVEGRESNRLVGHNGSVNSVSFSPDGKTLVSGSEDKTIKLWNVETGKEIRTLKGHDSRVRSVNFSPDGKTLVSGSEDNTIKLWNVETGKEIRTLKGHDSAVRSVNFSPDGKTLVSGSDDETIKLWNVETGKEIRTLKGHDSYVRSVNFSPDGKTLASGSWDNTIKLWNGNNGWDLDALMERSCDWVRVYLHNPNSDVREEDRGLCDGIGGKSSVSGF
;
A
#
# COMPACT_ATOMS: atom_id res chain seq x y z
N MET A 1 -26.43 -3.86 45.85
CA MET A 1 -27.19 -4.22 47.07
C MET A 1 -26.20 -4.22 48.21
N THR A 2 -26.50 -3.38 49.19
CA THR A 2 -25.73 -3.13 50.40
C THR A 2 -25.79 -4.33 51.34
N ASP A 3 -24.64 -4.80 51.82
CA ASP A 3 -24.59 -5.30 53.20
C ASP A 3 -23.28 -4.87 53.85
N LYS A 4 -23.39 -3.77 54.59
CA LYS A 4 -22.42 -3.27 55.56
C LYS A 4 -22.92 -3.75 56.92
N SER A 5 -22.35 -4.82 57.46
CA SER A 5 -22.49 -5.15 58.87
C SER A 5 -21.32 -6.04 59.29
N TYR A 6 -20.89 -5.91 60.55
CA TYR A 6 -19.73 -6.54 61.20
C TYR A 6 -18.42 -5.72 61.22
N TYR A 7 -18.49 -4.53 61.82
CA TYR A 7 -17.37 -3.96 62.57
C TYR A 7 -17.86 -3.60 63.96
N LEU A 8 -17.43 -4.35 64.99
CA LEU A 8 -17.31 -3.84 66.34
C LEU A 8 -16.38 -4.74 67.17
N GLU A 9 -15.34 -4.08 67.69
CA GLU A 9 -14.59 -4.35 68.92
C GLU A 9 -13.97 -5.74 69.14
N MET A 10 -12.64 -5.78 69.05
CA MET A 10 -11.74 -5.96 70.20
C MET A 10 -10.29 -5.70 69.78
N GLY A 11 -9.51 -5.12 70.70
CA GLY A 11 -8.13 -4.72 70.50
C GLY A 11 -7.15 -5.90 70.44
N GLY A 12 -6.00 -5.67 69.80
CA GLY A 12 -4.88 -6.60 69.77
C GLY A 12 -4.47 -7.03 68.36
N ASP A 13 -3.78 -6.16 67.61
CA ASP A 13 -2.83 -6.65 66.61
C ASP A 13 -1.65 -7.26 67.37
N VAL A 14 -1.85 -8.53 67.74
CA VAL A 14 -0.91 -9.67 67.86
C VAL A 14 -1.65 -10.74 68.68
N LYS A 15 -2.52 -11.48 68.00
CA LYS A 15 -2.73 -12.94 68.15
C LYS A 15 -3.88 -13.40 67.24
N GLY A 16 -3.53 -14.28 66.30
CA GLY A 16 -4.43 -15.05 65.43
C GLY A 16 -4.57 -14.42 64.03
N LEU A 17 -3.99 -14.92 62.93
CA LEU A 17 -3.76 -16.31 62.55
C LEU A 17 -4.94 -17.18 63.01
N ILE A 18 -6.05 -17.20 62.27
CA ILE A 18 -6.83 -18.41 61.98
C ILE A 18 -7.80 -18.10 60.83
N GLY A 19 -7.73 -18.97 59.83
CA GLY A 19 -8.67 -19.14 58.73
C GLY A 19 -8.32 -20.43 58.02
N ASP A 20 -8.47 -21.56 58.72
CA ASP A 20 -8.52 -22.97 58.29
C ASP A 20 -7.82 -23.39 56.98
N GLY A 21 -6.58 -22.94 56.82
CA GLY A 21 -5.56 -23.62 56.05
C GLY A 21 -4.33 -23.69 56.93
N GLU A 22 -3.83 -24.90 57.20
CA GLU A 22 -2.50 -25.07 57.78
C GLU A 22 -1.52 -24.23 56.95
N PHE A 23 -1.00 -23.14 57.54
CA PHE A 23 0.15 -22.44 56.99
C PHE A 23 1.32 -23.42 57.01
N LYS A 24 1.58 -24.07 55.87
CA LYS A 24 2.88 -24.70 55.61
C LYS A 24 3.93 -23.62 55.35
N GLY A 25 4.26 -22.84 56.38
CA GLY A 25 5.67 -22.75 56.72
C GLY A 25 6.00 -24.13 57.28
N ILE A 26 6.70 -24.96 56.51
CA ILE A 26 6.89 -26.38 56.84
C ILE A 26 7.49 -26.48 58.25
N ALA A 27 6.66 -26.84 59.22
CA ALA A 27 7.09 -27.50 60.45
C ALA A 27 7.51 -28.92 60.05
N GLY A 28 8.81 -29.08 59.79
CA GLY A 28 9.45 -30.35 59.45
C GLY A 28 10.72 -30.50 60.30
N ASP A 29 10.83 -31.64 60.96
CA ASP A 29 11.75 -31.94 62.06
C ASP A 29 13.22 -32.12 61.60
N ILE A 30 14.13 -31.52 62.37
CA ILE A 30 15.59 -31.74 62.57
C ILE A 30 16.48 -32.03 61.33
N SER A 31 17.19 -30.99 60.84
CA SER A 31 18.67 -30.86 60.93
C SER A 31 19.22 -29.76 59.99
N GLY A 32 19.62 -28.61 60.53
CA GLY A 32 20.56 -27.67 59.90
C GLY A 32 20.00 -26.41 59.22
N GLY A 33 20.06 -25.26 59.91
CA GLY A 33 20.49 -24.00 59.28
C GLY A 33 19.45 -22.97 58.83
N VAL A 34 19.02 -22.15 59.81
CA VAL A 34 18.38 -20.82 59.73
C VAL A 34 16.86 -20.79 59.48
N ILE A 35 16.09 -20.87 60.57
CA ILE A 35 14.75 -20.30 60.66
C ILE A 35 14.94 -18.80 60.89
N ASN A 36 14.55 -17.94 59.95
CA ASN A 36 14.32 -16.55 60.31
C ASN A 36 13.12 -16.53 61.25
N GLN A 37 13.36 -16.41 62.56
CA GLN A 37 12.30 -16.13 63.52
C GLN A 37 11.78 -14.73 63.23
N TYR A 38 10.62 -14.64 62.58
CA TYR A 38 10.00 -13.35 62.28
C TYR A 38 9.49 -12.70 63.56
N ILE A 39 9.90 -11.45 63.81
CA ILE A 39 9.49 -10.71 65.00
C ILE A 39 7.97 -10.56 65.05
N ILE A 40 7.35 -10.35 63.89
CA ILE A 40 5.90 -10.11 63.77
C ILE A 40 5.04 -11.33 64.13
N THR A 41 5.60 -12.54 64.15
CA THR A 41 4.86 -13.77 64.54
C THR A 41 5.02 -14.12 66.01
N GLN A 42 5.93 -13.45 66.73
CA GLN A 42 6.32 -13.82 68.09
C GLN A 42 6.07 -12.72 69.13
N LYS A 43 6.11 -11.44 68.72
CA LYS A 43 6.04 -10.29 69.63
C LYS A 43 4.81 -9.43 69.37
N SER A 44 4.20 -8.95 70.44
CA SER A 44 3.11 -7.96 70.40
C SER A 44 3.59 -6.58 69.94
N GLY A 45 2.68 -5.73 69.45
CA GLY A 45 3.03 -4.37 69.02
C GLY A 45 3.76 -3.56 70.11
N VAL A 46 3.37 -3.76 71.38
CA VAL A 46 4.01 -3.15 72.56
C VAL A 46 5.45 -3.66 72.75
N GLU A 47 5.69 -4.95 72.53
CA GLU A 47 7.04 -5.56 72.61
C GLU A 47 7.93 -5.17 71.43
N ILE A 48 7.36 -4.88 70.26
CA ILE A 48 8.10 -4.31 69.11
C ILE A 48 8.52 -2.88 69.42
N GLN A 49 7.60 -2.05 69.90
CA GLN A 49 7.88 -0.66 70.26
C GLN A 49 8.82 -0.52 71.46
N ALA A 50 8.98 -1.55 72.31
CA ALA A 50 9.94 -1.55 73.40
C ALA A 50 11.41 -1.77 72.95
N GLN A 51 11.64 -2.18 71.70
CA GLN A 51 12.99 -2.41 71.17
C GLN A 51 13.74 -1.10 70.88
N THR A 52 15.05 -1.18 70.63
CA THR A 52 15.84 -0.01 70.22
C THR A 52 15.36 0.47 68.84
N LEU A 53 14.98 1.76 68.75
CA LEU A 53 14.56 2.36 67.49
C LEU A 53 15.77 2.55 66.56
N ILE A 54 15.69 1.98 65.36
CA ILE A 54 16.63 2.23 64.27
C ILE A 54 15.98 3.27 63.36
N THR A 55 16.56 4.47 63.29
CA THR A 55 15.93 5.62 62.62
C THR A 55 16.02 5.58 61.09
N GLY A 56 17.01 4.87 60.54
CA GLY A 56 17.15 4.69 59.09
C GLY A 56 16.01 3.86 58.50
N SER A 57 15.50 4.29 57.34
CA SER A 57 14.46 3.55 56.61
C SER A 57 14.95 2.13 56.27
N PRO A 58 14.18 1.08 56.63
CA PRO A 58 14.50 -0.27 56.22
C PRO A 58 14.10 -0.55 54.76
N TYR A 59 13.31 0.34 54.14
CA TYR A 59 12.90 0.25 52.75
C TYR A 59 13.88 1.03 51.87
N LEU A 60 14.32 0.44 50.76
CA LEU A 60 15.37 1.03 49.91
C LEU A 60 14.81 2.00 48.86
N GLY A 61 13.49 2.20 48.88
CA GLY A 61 12.76 2.96 47.90
C GLY A 61 12.88 2.32 46.53
N LEU A 62 13.38 3.09 45.58
CA LEU A 62 13.54 2.67 44.20
C LEU A 62 14.86 1.93 43.90
N ARG A 63 15.73 1.80 44.90
CA ARG A 63 17.00 1.07 44.77
C ARG A 63 16.75 -0.44 44.88
N LYS A 64 17.53 -1.23 44.14
CA LYS A 64 17.55 -2.69 44.29
C LYS A 64 18.25 -3.06 45.60
N PHE A 65 17.80 -4.15 46.23
CA PHE A 65 18.52 -4.76 47.35
C PHE A 65 19.83 -5.38 46.88
N GLU A 66 20.92 -5.10 47.60
CA GLU A 66 22.23 -5.70 47.36
C GLU A 66 22.57 -6.74 48.43
N GLU A 67 23.73 -7.39 48.30
CA GLU A 67 24.17 -8.45 49.21
C GLU A 67 24.19 -8.03 50.70
N GLY A 68 24.53 -6.77 50.96
CA GLY A 68 24.56 -6.21 52.33
C GLY A 68 23.19 -5.96 52.93
N ASP A 69 22.11 -5.98 52.15
CA ASP A 69 20.75 -5.68 52.61
C ASP A 69 19.97 -6.95 53.02
N LYS A 70 20.63 -8.10 53.21
CA LYS A 70 20.00 -9.37 53.58
C LYS A 70 19.06 -9.27 54.78
N ASP A 71 19.37 -8.40 55.74
CA ASP A 71 18.59 -8.22 56.97
C ASP A 71 17.36 -7.32 56.78
N LYS A 72 17.15 -6.78 55.58
CA LYS A 72 16.00 -5.97 55.16
C LYS A 72 15.11 -6.68 54.13
N PHE A 73 15.56 -7.82 53.59
CA PHE A 73 14.89 -8.53 52.49
C PHE A 73 14.08 -9.72 53.02
N PHE A 74 12.75 -9.65 52.92
CA PHE A 74 11.83 -10.66 53.45
C PHE A 74 10.73 -11.04 52.45
N GLY A 75 10.05 -12.16 52.72
CA GLY A 75 8.90 -12.60 51.94
C GLY A 75 9.27 -13.41 50.70
N ARG A 76 10.54 -13.78 50.51
CA ARG A 76 10.98 -14.66 49.41
C ARG A 76 11.75 -15.89 49.90
N ASP A 77 11.55 -16.26 51.16
CA ASP A 77 12.31 -17.32 51.83
C ASP A 77 12.16 -18.67 51.12
N ASN A 78 10.95 -19.02 50.68
CA ASN A 78 10.70 -20.25 49.92
C ASN A 78 11.49 -20.29 48.60
N TRP A 79 11.51 -19.18 47.87
CA TRP A 79 12.31 -19.04 46.65
C TRP A 79 13.81 -19.14 46.93
N ILE A 80 14.30 -18.53 48.00
CA ILE A 80 15.72 -18.62 48.40
C ILE A 80 16.10 -20.09 48.66
N ILE A 81 15.27 -20.83 49.41
CA ILE A 81 15.50 -22.25 49.71
C ILE A 81 15.48 -23.08 48.43
N GLU A 82 14.43 -22.95 47.61
CA GLU A 82 14.30 -23.70 46.35
C GLU A 82 15.49 -23.47 45.42
N LEU A 83 15.89 -22.22 45.23
CA LEU A 83 17.02 -21.88 44.35
C LEU A 83 18.36 -22.35 44.92
N THR A 84 18.53 -22.30 46.25
CA THR A 84 19.73 -22.81 46.91
C THR A 84 19.84 -24.33 46.70
N ASP A 85 18.77 -25.07 46.93
CA ASP A 85 18.77 -26.53 46.74
C ASP A 85 18.90 -26.94 45.27
N TYR A 86 18.32 -26.15 44.36
CA TYR A 86 18.53 -26.31 42.93
C TYR A 86 20.01 -26.14 42.55
N LEU A 87 20.69 -25.11 43.06
CA LEU A 87 22.11 -24.86 42.78
C LEU A 87 23.06 -25.85 43.49
N LYS A 88 22.61 -26.61 44.49
CA LYS A 88 23.37 -27.78 44.99
C LYS A 88 23.45 -28.89 43.94
N GLN A 89 22.41 -29.05 43.11
CA GLN A 89 22.32 -30.12 42.11
C GLN A 89 22.75 -29.69 40.70
N LYS A 90 22.55 -28.42 40.35
CA LYS A 90 22.80 -27.86 39.03
C LYS A 90 23.82 -26.72 39.10
N ASN A 91 24.49 -26.48 37.98
CA ASN A 91 25.49 -25.42 37.85
C ASN A 91 24.95 -24.17 37.14
N VAL A 92 23.78 -24.27 36.49
CA VAL A 92 23.22 -23.20 35.67
C VAL A 92 21.77 -22.92 36.06
N LEU A 93 21.44 -21.64 36.19
CA LEU A 93 20.10 -21.15 36.46
C LEU A 93 19.81 -19.93 35.56
N LEU A 94 18.71 -19.98 34.82
CA LEU A 94 18.14 -18.81 34.13
C LEU A 94 16.84 -18.41 34.84
N LEU A 95 16.89 -17.34 35.64
CA LEU A 95 15.74 -16.83 36.39
C LEU A 95 14.97 -15.81 35.54
N LEU A 96 13.76 -16.15 35.16
CA LEU A 96 12.86 -15.36 34.33
C LEU A 96 11.78 -14.68 35.18
N GLY A 97 11.22 -13.57 34.71
CA GLY A 97 10.12 -12.88 35.38
C GLY A 97 9.88 -11.47 34.84
N ALA A 98 8.76 -10.85 35.19
CA ALA A 98 8.40 -9.50 34.75
C ALA A 98 9.42 -8.43 35.21
N SER A 99 9.45 -7.27 34.54
CA SER A 99 10.22 -6.10 35.01
C SER A 99 9.75 -5.72 36.43
N GLY A 100 10.69 -5.41 37.33
CA GLY A 100 10.35 -5.07 38.72
C GLY A 100 9.97 -6.24 39.65
N SER A 101 9.89 -7.49 39.18
CA SER A 101 9.46 -8.64 40.04
C SER A 101 10.45 -9.04 41.16
N GLY A 102 11.58 -8.34 41.27
CA GLY A 102 12.58 -8.55 42.33
C GLY A 102 13.66 -9.60 42.02
N LYS A 103 13.82 -10.06 40.77
CA LYS A 103 14.82 -11.08 40.37
C LYS A 103 16.24 -10.78 40.86
N SER A 104 16.75 -9.58 40.56
CA SER A 104 18.09 -9.15 40.96
C SER A 104 18.23 -9.13 42.49
N SER A 105 17.24 -8.56 43.19
CA SER A 105 17.20 -8.51 44.65
C SER A 105 17.12 -9.89 45.31
N LEU A 106 16.34 -10.82 44.75
CA LEU A 106 16.25 -12.20 45.22
C LEU A 106 17.62 -12.91 45.14
N VAL A 107 18.35 -12.72 44.04
CA VAL A 107 19.69 -13.29 43.90
C VAL A 107 20.68 -12.61 44.84
N GLN A 108 20.73 -11.27 44.83
CA GLN A 108 21.75 -10.52 45.56
C GLN A 108 21.56 -10.53 47.08
N ALA A 109 20.37 -10.21 47.57
CA ALA A 109 20.09 -10.09 49.01
C ALA A 109 19.58 -11.39 49.65
N GLY A 110 19.15 -12.36 48.84
CA GLY A 110 18.67 -13.66 49.31
C GLY A 110 19.65 -14.79 49.04
N LEU A 111 19.77 -15.18 47.78
CA LEU A 111 20.49 -16.38 47.35
C LEU A 111 22.00 -16.32 47.65
N ILE A 112 22.67 -15.22 47.33
CA ILE A 112 24.13 -15.08 47.56
C ILE A 112 24.47 -15.16 49.06
N PRO A 113 23.82 -14.41 49.97
CA PRO A 113 24.01 -14.55 51.41
C PRO A 113 23.79 -15.97 51.89
N LYS A 114 22.71 -16.64 51.45
CA LYS A 114 22.42 -18.02 51.84
C LYS A 114 23.51 -18.99 51.38
N LEU A 115 24.06 -18.82 50.18
CA LEU A 115 25.20 -19.60 49.69
C LEU A 115 26.49 -19.29 50.47
N LYS A 116 26.71 -18.05 50.92
CA LYS A 116 27.85 -17.73 51.80
C LYS A 116 27.73 -18.42 53.16
N ASP A 117 26.53 -18.53 53.70
CA ASP A 117 26.27 -19.23 54.96
C ASP A 117 26.47 -20.76 54.81
N ASP A 118 25.99 -21.35 53.71
CA ASP A 118 26.08 -22.80 53.47
C ASP A 118 27.51 -23.26 53.08
N PHE A 119 28.27 -22.48 52.30
CA PHE A 119 29.59 -22.88 51.76
C PHE A 119 30.78 -22.17 52.41
N GLY A 120 30.53 -21.15 53.25
CA GLY A 120 31.53 -20.31 53.89
C GLY A 120 31.88 -19.06 53.07
N ALA A 121 31.74 -17.88 53.69
CA ALA A 121 31.90 -16.57 53.05
C ALA A 121 33.23 -16.38 52.30
N ASN A 122 34.34 -16.95 52.80
CA ASN A 122 35.67 -16.82 52.19
C ASN A 122 35.88 -17.73 50.97
N ARG A 123 35.01 -18.72 50.76
CA ARG A 123 35.11 -19.69 49.65
C ARG A 123 34.26 -19.29 48.44
N LEU A 124 33.21 -18.50 48.65
CA LEU A 124 32.33 -18.02 47.58
C LEU A 124 32.93 -16.76 46.94
N VAL A 125 33.34 -16.85 45.68
CA VAL A 125 33.75 -15.70 44.87
C VAL A 125 32.54 -15.21 44.09
N ASN A 126 31.97 -14.08 44.52
CA ASN A 126 30.81 -13.45 43.90
C ASN A 126 31.25 -12.57 42.71
N LEU A 127 30.97 -13.03 41.50
CA LEU A 127 31.26 -12.34 40.25
C LEU A 127 29.97 -11.84 39.61
N THR A 128 29.41 -10.75 40.17
CA THR A 128 28.18 -10.12 39.67
C THR A 128 28.49 -9.00 38.67
N PHE A 129 27.86 -9.03 37.50
CA PHE A 129 27.93 -7.96 36.52
C PHE A 129 26.67 -7.88 35.65
N VAL A 130 26.45 -6.71 35.03
CA VAL A 130 25.43 -6.50 34.00
C VAL A 130 26.13 -6.36 32.64
N PRO A 131 25.69 -7.10 31.60
CA PRO A 131 26.22 -6.93 30.25
C PRO A 131 26.00 -5.52 29.70
N ASP A 132 26.98 -5.02 28.95
CA ASP A 132 26.91 -3.72 28.28
C ASP A 132 27.37 -3.83 26.81
N VAL A 133 27.76 -2.72 26.17
CA VAL A 133 28.30 -2.65 24.80
C VAL A 133 29.37 -3.70 24.60
N ASN A 134 30.24 -3.94 25.59
CA ASN A 134 31.16 -5.06 25.61
C ASN A 134 31.02 -5.88 26.91
N PRO A 135 30.36 -7.06 26.88
CA PRO A 135 30.14 -7.88 28.07
C PRO A 135 31.43 -8.48 28.64
N PHE A 136 32.50 -8.60 27.86
CA PHE A 136 33.81 -9.01 28.37
C PHE A 136 34.47 -7.92 29.22
N GLU A 137 34.26 -6.64 28.88
CA GLU A 137 34.71 -5.52 29.71
C GLU A 137 33.89 -5.40 31.00
N SER A 138 32.57 -5.64 30.95
CA SER A 138 31.74 -5.75 32.15
C SER A 138 32.27 -6.84 33.10
N PHE A 139 32.66 -7.99 32.55
CA PHE A 139 33.25 -9.07 33.33
C PHE A 139 34.67 -8.74 33.84
N TYR A 140 35.48 -8.04 33.04
CA TYR A 140 36.78 -7.51 33.46
C TYR A 140 36.64 -6.58 34.68
N GLY A 141 35.72 -5.61 34.62
CA GLY A 141 35.43 -4.69 35.73
C GLY A 141 35.00 -5.43 37.00
N CYS A 142 34.18 -6.48 36.84
CA CYS A 142 33.78 -7.35 37.95
C CYS A 142 34.96 -8.10 38.59
N LEU A 143 35.94 -8.56 37.81
CA LEU A 143 37.14 -9.21 38.34
C LEU A 143 37.99 -8.22 39.15
N LEU A 144 38.14 -6.98 38.67
CA LEU A 144 38.85 -5.91 39.38
C LEU A 144 38.17 -5.49 40.68
N GLY A 145 36.83 -5.48 40.70
CA GLY A 145 36.04 -5.22 41.91
C GLY A 145 36.17 -6.32 42.97
N ASN A 146 36.73 -7.48 42.60
CA ASN A 146 37.04 -8.59 43.48
C ASN A 146 38.55 -8.60 43.83
N ARG A 147 39.06 -9.75 44.27
CA ARG A 147 40.47 -9.91 44.73
C ARG A 147 41.53 -10.05 43.61
N TYR A 148 41.21 -9.73 42.36
CA TYR A 148 42.10 -9.97 41.20
C TYR A 148 42.79 -8.68 40.72
N THR A 149 44.06 -8.78 40.33
CA THR A 149 44.84 -7.62 39.84
C THR A 149 44.50 -7.30 38.37
N GLN A 150 44.87 -6.10 37.90
CA GLN A 150 44.73 -5.72 36.48
C GLN A 150 45.41 -6.70 35.52
N SER A 151 46.59 -7.23 35.87
CA SER A 151 47.29 -8.20 35.03
C SER A 151 46.55 -9.54 34.93
N GLN A 152 45.89 -9.97 36.01
CA GLN A 152 45.07 -11.18 36.05
C GLN A 152 43.76 -10.99 35.30
N ALA A 153 43.05 -9.90 35.55
CA ALA A 153 41.75 -9.60 34.95
C ALA A 153 41.85 -9.44 33.42
N LYS A 154 43.00 -8.99 32.89
CA LYS A 154 43.23 -8.78 31.44
C LYS A 154 42.94 -10.00 30.56
N LEU A 155 42.92 -11.21 31.12
CA LEU A 155 42.45 -12.43 30.43
C LEU A 155 41.02 -12.28 29.87
N ALA A 156 40.14 -11.54 30.56
CA ALA A 156 38.78 -11.28 30.12
C ALA A 156 38.73 -10.42 28.85
N GLN A 157 39.72 -9.55 28.61
CA GLN A 157 39.76 -8.64 27.46
C GLN A 157 40.23 -9.30 26.16
N ALA A 158 40.44 -10.63 26.13
CA ALA A 158 40.89 -11.30 24.91
C ALA A 158 39.80 -11.33 23.81
N VAL A 159 38.52 -11.19 24.19
CA VAL A 159 37.32 -11.17 23.32
C VAL A 159 37.32 -12.31 22.28
N LYS A 160 37.35 -13.55 22.77
CA LYS A 160 37.31 -14.79 21.98
C LYS A 160 36.27 -15.75 22.53
N GLU A 161 35.89 -16.73 21.71
CA GLU A 161 34.92 -17.74 22.14
C GLU A 161 35.41 -18.60 23.33
N ASP A 162 36.71 -18.69 23.59
CA ASP A 162 37.27 -19.45 24.71
C ASP A 162 37.65 -18.59 25.93
N THR A 163 37.35 -17.28 25.90
CA THR A 163 37.78 -16.32 26.91
C THR A 163 37.27 -16.67 28.32
N LEU A 164 35.98 -16.94 28.51
CA LEU A 164 35.44 -17.20 29.86
C LEU A 164 36.01 -18.48 30.48
N ILE A 165 36.23 -19.53 29.67
CA ILE A 165 36.90 -20.76 30.12
C ILE A 165 38.33 -20.46 30.56
N LYS A 166 39.10 -19.74 29.74
CA LYS A 166 40.49 -19.39 30.07
C LYS A 166 40.61 -18.54 31.33
N VAL A 167 39.64 -17.65 31.58
CA VAL A 167 39.60 -16.88 32.82
C VAL A 167 39.36 -17.81 34.01
N VAL A 168 38.39 -18.71 33.92
CA VAL A 168 38.10 -19.67 34.99
C VAL A 168 39.30 -20.58 35.24
N GLU A 169 39.89 -21.18 34.21
CA GLU A 169 41.05 -22.07 34.32
C GLU A 169 42.31 -21.34 34.83
N GLY A 170 42.48 -20.07 34.47
CA GLY A 170 43.64 -19.26 34.84
C GLY A 170 43.57 -18.63 36.23
N LEU A 171 42.38 -18.33 36.74
CA LEU A 171 42.21 -17.52 37.96
C LEU A 171 41.47 -18.22 39.11
N LYS A 172 40.74 -19.31 38.85
CA LYS A 172 39.99 -20.02 39.89
C LYS A 172 40.90 -20.95 40.68
N ASN A 173 40.91 -20.83 42.02
CA ASN A 173 41.55 -21.85 42.84
C ASN A 173 40.63 -23.09 42.99
N ASN A 174 41.24 -24.25 43.21
CA ASN A 174 40.53 -25.52 43.31
C ASN A 174 39.54 -25.58 44.49
N SER A 175 39.73 -24.80 45.55
CA SER A 175 38.87 -24.78 46.74
C SER A 175 37.70 -23.79 46.66
N ASP A 176 37.74 -22.85 45.72
CA ASP A 176 36.78 -21.76 45.61
C ASP A 176 35.52 -22.21 44.86
N LEU A 177 34.37 -21.68 45.27
CA LEU A 177 33.12 -21.74 44.53
C LEU A 177 32.95 -20.41 43.81
N TRP A 178 33.03 -20.42 42.47
CA TRP A 178 32.77 -19.22 41.67
C TRP A 178 31.28 -19.11 41.41
N PHE A 179 30.69 -17.98 41.77
CA PHE A 179 29.30 -17.64 41.47
C PHE A 179 29.29 -16.51 40.47
N ILE A 180 29.12 -16.85 39.20
CA ILE A 180 29.05 -15.88 38.10
C ILE A 180 27.59 -15.49 37.93
N PHE A 181 27.25 -14.28 38.33
CA PHE A 181 25.91 -13.74 38.21
C PHE A 181 25.86 -12.69 37.11
N ILE A 182 25.18 -13.04 36.01
CA ILE A 182 24.90 -12.15 34.90
C ILE A 182 23.52 -11.55 35.12
N ASP A 183 23.48 -10.40 35.78
CA ASP A 183 22.25 -9.66 36.05
C ASP A 183 21.79 -8.96 34.76
N GLN A 184 20.47 -8.83 34.57
CA GLN A 184 19.85 -8.27 33.35
C GLN A 184 20.45 -8.81 32.04
N PHE A 185 20.40 -10.13 31.84
CA PHE A 185 20.96 -10.81 30.66
C PHE A 185 20.37 -10.31 29.34
N GLU A 186 19.15 -9.78 29.37
CA GLU A 186 18.50 -9.11 28.24
C GLU A 186 19.33 -7.97 27.65
N GLU A 187 20.22 -7.36 28.44
CA GLU A 187 21.05 -6.23 28.00
C GLU A 187 22.03 -6.61 26.89
N LEU A 188 22.32 -7.91 26.73
CA LEU A 188 23.04 -8.40 25.55
C LEU A 188 22.27 -8.10 24.25
N PHE A 189 20.95 -8.21 24.26
CA PHE A 189 20.13 -8.06 23.06
C PHE A 189 19.78 -6.60 22.74
N THR A 190 19.87 -5.72 23.74
CA THR A 190 19.58 -4.28 23.63
C THR A 190 20.85 -3.43 23.43
N ARG A 191 21.95 -3.73 24.16
CA ARG A 191 23.15 -2.88 24.24
C ARG A 191 24.33 -3.41 23.45
N THR A 192 24.55 -4.73 23.48
CA THR A 192 25.73 -5.34 22.86
C THR A 192 25.56 -5.44 21.34
N PRO A 193 26.50 -4.92 20.53
CA PRO A 193 26.45 -5.12 19.09
C PRO A 193 26.52 -6.62 18.75
N LYS A 194 25.91 -7.00 17.62
CA LYS A 194 25.73 -8.42 17.27
C LYS A 194 27.05 -9.20 17.25
N THR A 195 28.12 -8.58 16.76
CA THR A 195 29.47 -9.16 16.66
C THR A 195 30.02 -9.60 18.02
N GLU A 196 30.01 -8.72 19.01
CA GLU A 196 30.48 -8.95 20.37
C GLU A 196 29.55 -9.90 21.11
N ARG A 197 28.24 -9.73 20.92
CA ARG A 197 27.19 -10.57 21.51
C ARG A 197 27.33 -12.03 21.11
N ASP A 198 27.53 -12.29 19.81
CA ASP A 198 27.67 -13.64 19.28
C ASP A 198 28.91 -14.35 19.88
N ILE A 199 30.02 -13.63 20.05
CA ILE A 199 31.25 -14.16 20.67
C ILE A 199 31.02 -14.46 22.15
N PHE A 200 30.40 -13.54 22.88
CA PHE A 200 30.14 -13.69 24.31
C PHE A 200 29.20 -14.86 24.60
N ILE A 201 28.08 -14.96 23.87
CA ILE A 201 27.12 -16.06 24.00
C ILE A 201 27.81 -17.41 23.76
N LYS A 202 28.63 -17.53 22.71
CA LYS A 202 29.41 -18.74 22.46
C LYS A 202 30.39 -19.06 23.59
N SER A 203 31.05 -18.05 24.16
CA SER A 203 31.95 -18.24 25.29
C SER A 203 31.24 -18.71 26.56
N LEU A 204 30.05 -18.16 26.81
CA LEU A 204 29.20 -18.56 27.92
C LEU A 204 28.69 -20.00 27.76
N ILE A 205 28.24 -20.38 26.56
CA ILE A 205 27.80 -21.75 26.26
C ILE A 205 28.96 -22.74 26.48
N LYS A 206 30.16 -22.44 25.96
CA LYS A 206 31.33 -23.30 26.18
C LYS A 206 31.65 -23.45 27.67
N LEU A 207 31.56 -22.36 28.44
CA LEU A 207 31.77 -22.43 29.89
C LEU A 207 30.72 -23.31 30.60
N ILE A 208 29.45 -23.22 30.18
CA ILE A 208 28.36 -24.07 30.69
C ILE A 208 28.62 -25.55 30.34
N GLU A 209 29.03 -25.84 29.11
CA GLU A 209 29.32 -27.19 28.63
C GLU A 209 30.53 -27.83 29.31
N ASN A 210 31.48 -27.03 29.83
CA ASN A 210 32.62 -27.52 30.63
C ASN A 210 32.18 -28.19 31.95
N ASN A 211 30.95 -27.91 32.42
CA ASN A 211 30.29 -28.59 33.55
C ASN A 211 31.14 -28.69 34.84
N ASN A 212 31.83 -27.61 35.19
CA ASN A 212 32.60 -27.53 36.43
C ASN A 212 31.66 -27.37 37.64
N SER A 213 31.63 -28.35 38.55
CA SER A 213 30.73 -28.35 39.73
C SER A 213 30.97 -27.19 40.70
N LEU A 214 32.14 -26.57 40.65
CA LEU A 214 32.52 -25.42 41.48
C LEU A 214 32.35 -24.07 40.76
N VAL A 215 31.69 -24.05 39.61
CA VAL A 215 31.31 -22.82 38.89
C VAL A 215 29.81 -22.81 38.73
N LYS A 216 29.14 -21.88 39.41
CA LYS A 216 27.70 -21.64 39.33
C LYS A 216 27.48 -20.43 38.45
N ILE A 217 26.63 -20.58 37.43
CA ILE A 217 26.29 -19.54 36.46
C ILE A 217 24.81 -19.23 36.63
N VAL A 218 24.52 -18.04 37.14
CA VAL A 218 23.15 -17.55 37.32
C VAL A 218 22.95 -16.39 36.37
N MET A 219 21.84 -16.41 35.65
CA MET A 219 21.43 -15.35 34.75
C MET A 219 20.02 -14.94 35.13
N THR A 220 19.74 -13.63 35.19
CA THR A 220 18.37 -13.15 35.30
C THR A 220 17.96 -12.48 34.01
N MET A 221 16.76 -12.76 33.51
CA MET A 221 16.26 -12.12 32.29
C MET A 221 14.78 -11.76 32.41
N ARG A 222 14.33 -10.69 31.73
CA ARG A 222 12.90 -10.45 31.58
C ARG A 222 12.25 -11.50 30.68
N ALA A 223 11.00 -11.89 30.99
CA ALA A 223 10.30 -12.94 30.26
C ALA A 223 9.87 -12.52 28.84
N ASP A 224 9.62 -11.24 28.60
CA ASP A 224 9.29 -10.66 27.28
C ASP A 224 10.47 -10.65 26.30
N PHE A 225 11.70 -10.91 26.77
CA PHE A 225 12.90 -11.04 25.94
C PHE A 225 13.16 -12.47 25.43
N LEU A 226 12.30 -13.44 25.77
CA LEU A 226 12.48 -14.84 25.37
C LEU A 226 12.59 -15.03 23.85
N ASP A 227 11.81 -14.29 23.07
CA ASP A 227 11.85 -14.38 21.60
C ASP A 227 13.22 -14.01 21.01
N LYS A 228 14.00 -13.18 21.74
CA LYS A 228 15.36 -12.79 21.31
C LYS A 228 16.35 -13.95 21.40
N LEU A 229 16.01 -15.05 22.09
CA LEU A 229 16.81 -16.28 22.13
C LEU A 229 16.67 -17.13 20.86
N SER A 230 15.61 -16.91 20.05
CA SER A 230 15.33 -17.70 18.84
C SER A 230 16.52 -17.86 17.88
N PRO A 231 17.34 -16.82 17.60
CA PRO A 231 18.54 -16.95 16.75
C PRO A 231 19.67 -17.79 17.36
N TYR A 232 19.58 -18.19 18.63
CA TYR A 232 20.63 -18.89 19.38
C TYR A 232 20.11 -20.24 19.94
N PRO A 233 20.08 -21.32 19.12
CA PRO A 233 19.51 -22.60 19.53
C PRO A 233 20.08 -23.20 20.82
N SER A 234 21.37 -22.97 21.10
CA SER A 234 22.01 -23.43 22.33
C SER A 234 21.52 -22.70 23.58
N LEU A 235 21.18 -21.40 23.47
CA LEU A 235 20.51 -20.67 24.56
C LEU A 235 19.07 -21.14 24.73
N GLY A 236 18.38 -21.50 23.64
CA GLY A 236 17.06 -22.15 23.69
C GLY A 236 17.09 -23.43 24.54
N LYS A 237 18.08 -24.32 24.32
CA LYS A 237 18.28 -25.52 25.15
C LYS A 237 18.53 -25.18 26.62
N ILE A 238 19.29 -24.12 26.90
CA ILE A 238 19.54 -23.68 28.28
C ILE A 238 18.25 -23.20 28.93
N HIS A 239 17.39 -22.47 28.21
CA HIS A 239 16.07 -22.09 28.69
C HIS A 239 15.21 -23.32 29.01
N ASP A 240 15.08 -24.27 28.08
CA ASP A 240 14.25 -25.46 28.26
C ASP A 240 14.69 -26.31 29.47
N GLN A 241 16.00 -26.35 29.74
CA GLN A 241 16.56 -27.24 30.76
C GLN A 241 16.81 -26.59 32.13
N TYR A 242 17.14 -25.29 32.16
CA TYR A 242 17.68 -24.62 33.35
C TYR A 242 16.90 -23.37 33.77
N SER A 243 15.76 -23.06 33.14
CA SER A 243 14.99 -21.88 33.50
C SER A 243 14.02 -22.10 34.66
N LYS A 244 13.83 -21.04 35.45
CA LYS A 244 12.82 -20.93 36.51
C LYS A 244 12.08 -19.60 36.33
N MET A 245 10.76 -19.61 36.49
CA MET A 245 9.93 -18.41 36.36
C MET A 245 9.58 -17.89 37.75
N LEU A 246 10.11 -16.71 38.10
CA LEU A 246 9.77 -16.02 39.33
C LEU A 246 8.35 -15.45 39.23
N THR A 247 7.48 -15.93 40.11
CA THR A 247 6.10 -15.46 40.23
C THR A 247 6.00 -14.21 41.11
N ASP A 248 4.87 -13.50 40.99
CA ASP A 248 4.56 -12.39 41.87
C ASP A 248 4.43 -12.85 43.33
N MET A 249 4.59 -11.92 44.26
CA MET A 249 4.48 -12.21 45.69
C MET A 249 3.03 -12.44 46.07
N ASP A 250 2.77 -13.52 46.79
CA ASP A 250 1.46 -13.73 47.40
C ASP A 250 1.25 -12.80 48.60
N GLU A 251 0.02 -12.78 49.12
CA GLU A 251 -0.35 -11.90 50.23
C GLU A 251 0.51 -12.15 51.49
N SER A 252 0.87 -13.40 51.77
CA SER A 252 1.69 -13.74 52.94
C SER A 252 3.15 -13.30 52.77
N GLU A 253 3.70 -13.48 51.57
CA GLU A 253 5.01 -12.99 51.17
C GLU A 253 5.08 -11.46 51.28
N LEU A 254 4.07 -10.75 50.74
CA LEU A 254 3.98 -9.29 50.82
C LEU A 254 3.86 -8.78 52.26
N ARG A 255 3.05 -9.43 53.09
CA ARG A 255 2.92 -9.08 54.52
C ARG A 255 4.27 -9.14 55.22
N LEU A 256 5.06 -10.17 54.97
CA LEU A 256 6.41 -10.29 55.53
C LEU A 256 7.34 -9.19 55.01
N ALA A 257 7.35 -8.96 53.69
CA ALA A 257 8.18 -7.93 53.06
C ALA A 257 7.86 -6.50 53.54
N ILE A 258 6.61 -6.24 53.91
CA ILE A 258 6.15 -4.95 54.43
C ILE A 258 6.44 -4.86 55.94
N ALA A 259 5.96 -5.82 56.74
CA ALA A 259 5.89 -5.66 58.19
C ALA A 259 7.19 -5.98 58.93
N GLU A 260 7.93 -7.01 58.49
CA GLU A 260 9.12 -7.48 59.20
C GLU A 260 10.26 -6.45 59.24
N PRO A 261 10.60 -5.73 58.14
CA PRO A 261 11.63 -4.69 58.20
C PRO A 261 11.31 -3.57 59.20
N ALA A 262 10.05 -3.12 59.27
CA ALA A 262 9.63 -2.11 60.24
C ALA A 262 9.72 -2.64 61.68
N ALA A 263 9.26 -3.87 61.92
CA ALA A 263 9.27 -4.49 63.25
C ALA A 263 10.69 -4.67 63.80
N ARG A 264 11.66 -5.04 62.94
CA ARG A 264 13.09 -5.12 63.31
C ARG A 264 13.70 -3.78 63.66
N ASN A 265 13.12 -2.69 63.15
CA ASN A 265 13.51 -1.33 63.49
C ASN A 265 12.70 -0.76 64.67
N GLY A 266 11.84 -1.55 65.31
CA GLY A 266 11.04 -1.14 66.47
C GLY A 266 9.80 -0.31 66.13
N VAL A 267 9.30 -0.42 64.89
CA VAL A 267 8.16 0.36 64.36
C VAL A 267 7.02 -0.57 63.96
N ILE A 268 5.78 -0.14 64.19
CA ILE A 268 4.57 -0.87 63.81
C ILE A 268 3.73 -0.08 62.81
N PHE A 269 2.78 -0.75 62.15
CA PHE A 269 1.79 -0.13 61.28
C PHE A 269 0.48 0.09 62.05
N GLU A 270 -0.23 1.17 61.72
CA GLU A 270 -1.60 1.37 62.20
C GLU A 270 -2.51 0.23 61.71
N LYS A 271 -3.51 -0.11 62.53
CA LYS A 271 -4.44 -1.21 62.27
C LYS A 271 -5.08 -1.08 60.88
N GLY A 272 -4.99 -2.15 60.09
CA GLY A 272 -5.58 -2.24 58.75
C GLY A 272 -4.76 -1.60 57.62
N LEU A 273 -3.69 -0.84 57.92
CA LEU A 273 -2.88 -0.18 56.91
C LEU A 273 -2.15 -1.17 56.00
N ILE A 274 -1.61 -2.27 56.54
CA ILE A 274 -0.95 -3.31 55.72
C ILE A 274 -1.93 -3.91 54.70
N ASN A 275 -3.18 -4.16 55.10
CA ASN A 275 -4.20 -4.70 54.20
C ASN A 275 -4.51 -3.73 53.07
N GLN A 276 -4.58 -2.43 53.39
CA GLN A 276 -4.78 -1.38 52.40
C GLN A 276 -3.60 -1.30 51.43
N ILE A 277 -2.35 -1.34 51.93
CA ILE A 277 -1.14 -1.33 51.10
C ILE A 277 -1.13 -2.50 50.11
N ILE A 278 -1.51 -3.69 50.57
CA ILE A 278 -1.55 -4.89 49.72
C ILE A 278 -2.67 -4.81 48.69
N ALA A 279 -3.85 -4.28 49.06
CA ALA A 279 -4.94 -4.05 48.12
C ALA A 279 -4.52 -3.08 47.01
N ASP A 280 -3.94 -1.93 47.38
CA ASP A 280 -3.43 -0.92 46.45
C ASP A 280 -2.33 -1.49 45.52
N PHE A 281 -1.48 -2.37 46.04
CA PHE A 281 -0.43 -3.05 45.26
C PHE A 281 -0.99 -3.94 44.14
N TYR A 282 -2.04 -4.72 44.43
CA TYR A 282 -2.67 -5.58 43.42
C TYR A 282 -3.49 -4.80 42.38
N GLU A 283 -4.04 -3.64 42.74
CA GLU A 283 -4.75 -2.77 41.78
C GLU A 283 -3.80 -2.18 40.69
N GLN A 284 -2.51 -2.02 40.99
CA GLN A 284 -1.49 -1.45 40.08
C GLN A 284 -0.50 -2.49 39.54
N ALA A 285 -1.01 -3.67 39.17
CA ALA A 285 -0.22 -4.72 38.52
C ALA A 285 1.02 -5.23 39.30
N GLY A 286 1.10 -5.00 40.62
CA GLY A 286 2.08 -5.66 41.48
C GLY A 286 3.53 -5.15 41.38
N SER A 287 3.74 -3.86 41.15
CA SER A 287 5.09 -3.27 41.04
C SER A 287 5.80 -3.16 42.41
N LEU A 288 6.72 -4.10 42.71
CA LEU A 288 7.49 -4.10 43.96
C LEU A 288 8.35 -2.84 44.16
N PRO A 289 8.93 -2.21 43.12
CA PRO A 289 9.63 -0.93 43.27
C PRO A 289 8.73 0.19 43.78
N LEU A 290 7.47 0.28 43.31
CA LEU A 290 6.51 1.26 43.82
C LEU A 290 6.15 1.02 45.28
N LEU A 291 5.97 -0.24 45.66
CA LEU A 291 5.71 -0.62 47.04
C LEU A 291 6.86 -0.14 47.94
N GLN A 292 8.11 -0.47 47.59
CA GLN A 292 9.29 -0.04 48.35
C GLN A 292 9.43 1.49 48.40
N TYR A 293 9.17 2.18 47.29
CA TYR A 293 9.17 3.64 47.24
C TYR A 293 8.14 4.26 48.18
N THR A 294 6.91 3.75 48.15
CA THR A 294 5.82 4.22 48.99
C THR A 294 6.10 4.01 50.47
N LEU A 295 6.64 2.85 50.83
CA LEU A 295 7.04 2.53 52.21
C LEU A 295 8.20 3.41 52.70
N ASP A 296 9.18 3.69 51.85
CA ASP A 296 10.28 4.61 52.16
C ASP A 296 9.77 6.05 52.39
N LEU A 297 8.85 6.53 51.55
CA LEU A 297 8.21 7.83 51.74
C LEU A 297 7.37 7.89 53.03
N LEU A 298 6.59 6.84 53.30
CA LEU A 298 5.80 6.70 54.52
C LEU A 298 6.70 6.75 55.77
N TRP A 299 7.89 6.14 55.69
CA TRP A 299 8.89 6.17 56.75
C TRP A 299 9.50 7.57 56.97
N GLN A 300 9.80 8.29 55.90
CA GLN A 300 10.53 9.57 55.95
C GLN A 300 9.69 10.75 56.44
N LYS A 301 8.38 10.78 56.13
CA LYS A 301 7.56 11.99 56.30
C LYS A 301 7.33 12.44 57.74
N ASP A 302 7.46 11.53 58.71
CA ASP A 302 6.85 11.75 60.04
C ASP A 302 7.80 11.74 61.23
N HIS A 303 9.11 11.59 61.03
CA HIS A 303 10.04 11.33 62.15
C HIS A 303 9.48 10.29 63.14
N ILE A 304 8.87 9.20 62.66
CA ILE A 304 8.40 8.06 63.46
C ILE A 304 7.80 8.50 64.82
N GLN A 305 6.83 9.44 64.79
CA GLN A 305 6.13 9.83 66.02
C GLN A 305 5.44 8.59 66.60
N GLU A 306 5.68 8.32 67.88
CA GLU A 306 5.13 7.16 68.60
C GLU A 306 5.46 5.77 68.02
N ARG A 307 6.40 5.66 67.07
CA ARG A 307 6.79 4.37 66.45
C ARG A 307 5.65 3.68 65.70
N VAL A 308 4.75 4.45 65.10
CA VAL A 308 3.62 3.96 64.28
C VAL A 308 3.62 4.63 62.91
N LEU A 309 3.55 3.85 61.84
CA LEU A 309 3.25 4.34 60.48
C LEU A 309 1.73 4.44 60.30
N ASN A 310 1.22 5.64 60.01
CA ASN A 310 -0.21 5.94 60.04
C ASN A 310 -0.89 6.00 58.66
N ASN A 311 -2.19 5.71 58.63
CA ASN A 311 -3.01 5.65 57.42
C ASN A 311 -3.25 7.05 56.82
N LYS A 312 -3.36 8.08 57.67
CA LYS A 312 -3.54 9.46 57.21
C LYS A 312 -2.42 9.88 56.26
N ILE A 313 -1.16 9.64 56.64
CA ILE A 313 0.00 9.98 55.81
C ILE A 313 0.08 9.10 54.58
N TYR A 314 -0.24 7.81 54.71
CA TYR A 314 -0.33 6.92 53.56
C TYR A 314 -1.29 7.46 52.48
N GLN A 315 -2.46 7.99 52.88
CA GLN A 315 -3.39 8.67 51.97
C GLN A 315 -2.84 10.00 51.44
N GLU A 316 -2.17 10.79 52.27
CA GLU A 316 -1.54 12.05 51.85
C GLU A 316 -0.46 11.82 50.79
N ILE A 317 0.41 10.83 50.97
CA ILE A 317 1.41 10.45 49.97
C ILE A 317 0.78 9.80 48.75
N GLY A 318 -0.47 9.34 48.80
CA GLY A 318 -1.22 8.84 47.64
C GLY A 318 -1.24 7.33 47.47
N GLY A 319 -0.93 6.57 48.53
CA GLY A 319 -0.90 5.12 48.48
C GLY A 319 0.18 4.56 47.54
N VAL A 320 0.15 3.24 47.28
CA VAL A 320 1.10 2.62 46.32
C VAL A 320 0.89 3.20 44.92
N THR A 321 -0.35 3.54 44.60
CA THR A 321 -0.79 3.92 43.25
C THR A 321 -0.38 5.33 42.84
N GLY A 322 -0.44 6.29 43.76
CA GLY A 322 -0.23 7.71 43.47
C GLY A 322 1.02 8.32 44.08
N ALA A 323 1.83 7.59 44.86
CA ALA A 323 2.99 8.18 45.54
C ALA A 323 4.07 8.71 44.59
N LEU A 324 4.43 7.91 43.59
CA LEU A 324 5.42 8.32 42.59
C LEU A 324 4.87 9.43 41.68
N GLU A 325 3.59 9.31 41.28
CA GLU A 325 2.89 10.31 40.48
C GLU A 325 2.81 11.67 41.19
N LYS A 326 2.33 11.71 42.44
CA LYS A 326 2.23 12.95 43.22
C LYS A 326 3.59 13.63 43.41
N GLN A 327 4.66 12.85 43.55
CA GLN A 327 6.00 13.42 43.65
C GLN A 327 6.45 14.00 42.30
N ALA A 328 6.24 13.27 41.20
CA ALA A 328 6.54 13.76 39.85
C ALA A 328 5.74 15.05 39.54
N ASP A 329 4.44 15.07 39.86
CA ASP A 329 3.57 16.24 39.70
C ASP A 329 4.01 17.41 40.58
N LYS A 330 4.44 17.15 41.81
CA LYS A 330 4.96 18.20 42.70
C LYS A 330 6.20 18.88 42.11
N ILE A 331 7.09 18.13 41.46
CA ILE A 331 8.29 18.68 40.81
C ILE A 331 7.88 19.41 39.53
N TYR A 332 7.10 18.75 38.67
CA TYR A 332 6.70 19.29 37.37
C TYR A 332 5.81 20.53 37.49
N SER A 333 4.97 20.63 38.53
CA SER A 333 4.15 21.81 38.78
C SER A 333 4.96 23.05 39.17
N GLN A 334 6.17 22.88 39.72
CA GLN A 334 7.10 23.98 40.02
C GLN A 334 7.75 24.57 38.77
N PHE A 335 7.76 23.83 37.66
CA PHE A 335 8.33 24.31 36.40
C PHE A 335 7.45 25.39 35.77
N ASN A 336 8.10 26.45 35.29
CA ASN A 336 7.47 27.46 34.44
C ASN A 336 7.19 26.92 33.03
N GLU A 337 6.52 27.71 32.18
CA GLU A 337 6.12 27.24 30.84
C GLU A 337 7.30 26.82 29.96
N GLN A 338 8.44 27.51 30.04
CA GLN A 338 9.62 27.18 29.23
C GLN A 338 10.33 25.93 29.76
N GLN A 339 10.44 25.79 31.09
CA GLN A 339 10.97 24.60 31.75
C GLN A 339 10.12 23.36 31.47
N ARG A 340 8.79 23.50 31.40
CA ARG A 340 7.89 22.39 31.03
C ARG A 340 8.11 21.93 29.59
N LYS A 341 8.26 22.85 28.64
CA LYS A 341 8.62 22.50 27.25
C LYS A 341 9.96 21.78 27.17
N ALA A 342 10.97 22.27 27.90
CA ALA A 342 12.27 21.59 27.97
C ALA A 342 12.15 20.19 28.59
N ALA A 343 11.35 20.02 29.65
CA ALA A 343 11.09 18.71 30.25
C ALA A 343 10.39 17.75 29.27
N GLU A 344 9.37 18.22 28.55
CA GLU A 344 8.69 17.45 27.50
C GLU A 344 9.66 17.00 26.41
N GLU A 345 10.54 17.87 25.93
CA GLU A 345 11.55 17.54 24.92
C GLU A 345 12.55 16.50 25.43
N ILE A 346 13.01 16.62 26.69
CA ILE A 346 13.88 15.63 27.33
C ILE A 346 13.17 14.28 27.43
N PHE A 347 11.94 14.25 27.94
CA PHE A 347 11.19 12.99 28.07
C PHE A 347 10.88 12.36 26.72
N LEU A 348 10.49 13.15 25.72
CA LEU A 348 10.31 12.64 24.37
C LEU A 348 11.60 12.01 23.87
N GLU A 349 12.76 12.61 24.13
CA GLU A 349 14.05 12.04 23.78
C GLU A 349 14.41 10.78 24.60
N LEU A 350 13.80 10.54 25.75
CA LEU A 350 14.06 9.35 26.58
C LEU A 350 13.00 8.25 26.46
N ILE A 351 12.01 8.41 25.57
CA ILE A 351 10.93 7.44 25.37
C ILE A 351 10.99 6.79 23.98
N SER A 352 10.73 5.49 23.94
CA SER A 352 10.43 4.74 22.71
C SER A 352 9.18 3.87 22.87
N LEU A 353 8.63 3.40 21.74
CA LEU A 353 7.48 2.51 21.73
C LEU A 353 7.88 1.13 21.24
N GLU A 354 7.68 0.11 22.07
CA GLU A 354 7.78 -1.30 21.70
C GLU A 354 6.38 -1.88 21.60
N GLY A 355 5.87 -1.99 20.37
CA GLY A 355 4.46 -2.30 20.13
C GLY A 355 3.57 -1.15 20.58
N LYS A 356 2.81 -1.34 21.66
CA LYS A 356 1.94 -0.32 22.28
C LYS A 356 2.45 0.19 23.63
N GLU A 357 3.52 -0.40 24.15
CA GLU A 357 4.06 -0.02 25.45
C GLU A 357 5.18 1.02 25.29
N ALA A 358 5.13 2.05 26.13
CA ALA A 358 6.20 3.02 26.25
C ALA A 358 7.31 2.42 27.11
N VAL A 359 8.53 2.45 26.58
CA VAL A 359 9.73 1.98 27.26
C VAL A 359 10.75 3.11 27.33
N SER A 360 11.55 3.09 28.40
CA SER A 360 12.64 4.04 28.59
C SER A 360 13.77 3.71 27.63
N ARG A 361 14.35 4.73 27.00
CA ARG A 361 15.57 4.62 26.23
C ARG A 361 16.65 5.54 26.81
N ARG A 362 17.90 5.18 26.55
CA ARG A 362 19.05 6.00 26.90
C ARG A 362 19.33 7.04 25.82
N ALA A 363 19.73 8.23 26.25
CA ALA A 363 20.28 9.27 25.39
C ALA A 363 21.59 9.81 25.97
N ASP A 364 22.44 10.37 25.10
CA ASP A 364 23.70 10.99 25.50
C ASP A 364 23.40 12.24 26.34
N LYS A 365 23.93 12.31 27.57
CA LYS A 365 23.71 13.42 28.47
C LYS A 365 24.13 14.76 27.85
N SER A 366 25.22 14.75 27.09
CA SER A 366 25.76 15.95 26.45
C SER A 366 24.84 16.55 25.39
N SER A 367 23.87 15.77 24.88
CA SER A 367 22.90 16.26 23.90
C SER A 367 21.91 17.26 24.51
N PHE A 368 21.62 17.15 25.81
CA PHE A 368 20.69 18.03 26.53
C PHE A 368 21.39 19.25 27.15
N GLU A 369 22.72 19.24 27.24
CA GLU A 369 23.52 20.33 27.83
C GLU A 369 23.86 21.43 26.81
N GLN A 370 23.45 21.27 25.55
CA GLN A 370 23.69 22.26 24.49
C GLN A 370 22.85 23.54 24.67
N GLU A 371 21.66 23.40 25.24
CA GLU A 371 20.75 24.50 25.54
C GLU A 371 20.66 24.69 27.06
N GLU A 372 20.94 25.92 27.53
CA GLU A 372 21.07 26.24 28.97
C GLU A 372 19.84 25.80 29.78
N MET A 373 18.64 26.03 29.24
CA MET A 373 17.38 25.68 29.89
C MET A 373 17.11 24.17 29.95
N GLN A 374 17.42 23.44 28.87
CA GLN A 374 17.33 21.98 28.89
C GLN A 374 18.32 21.38 29.90
N GLY A 375 19.54 21.93 29.97
CA GLY A 375 20.53 21.55 30.96
C GLY A 375 20.04 21.75 32.39
N GLU A 376 19.50 22.91 32.73
CA GLU A 376 18.97 23.19 34.08
C GLU A 376 17.85 22.20 34.48
N VAL A 377 16.88 22.00 33.59
CA VAL A 377 15.75 21.09 33.83
C VAL A 377 16.22 19.64 33.95
N LEU A 378 17.19 19.22 33.12
CA LEU A 378 17.79 17.89 33.19
C LEU A 378 18.35 17.60 34.58
N TYR A 379 19.15 18.51 35.13
CA TYR A 379 19.72 18.34 36.48
C TYR A 379 18.64 18.33 37.57
N GLN A 380 17.61 19.19 37.47
CA GLN A 380 16.48 19.15 38.41
C GLN A 380 15.72 17.81 38.36
N LEU A 381 15.51 17.24 37.17
CA LEU A 381 14.88 15.93 37.02
C LEU A 381 15.75 14.78 37.56
N ILE A 382 17.08 14.87 37.42
CA ILE A 382 18.04 13.89 37.97
C ILE A 382 18.10 14.00 39.50
N ASP A 383 18.24 15.20 40.05
CA ASP A 383 18.36 15.44 41.49
C ASP A 383 17.11 14.97 42.25
N ASN A 384 15.95 15.07 41.60
CA ASN A 384 14.69 14.56 42.13
C ASN A 384 14.37 13.10 41.74
N ARG A 385 15.32 12.39 41.12
CA ARG A 385 15.22 10.96 40.75
C ARG A 385 14.08 10.62 39.79
N LEU A 386 13.66 11.56 38.96
CA LEU A 386 12.78 11.27 37.82
C LEU A 386 13.59 10.73 36.63
N LEU A 387 14.85 11.13 36.53
CA LEU A 387 15.84 10.62 35.59
C LEU A 387 17.04 10.03 36.34
N VAL A 388 17.73 9.09 35.71
CA VAL A 388 18.99 8.52 36.22
C VAL A 388 20.09 8.80 35.22
N SER A 389 21.23 9.28 35.72
CA SER A 389 22.45 9.45 34.93
C SER A 389 23.43 8.32 35.26
N LYS A 390 23.96 7.65 34.23
CA LYS A 390 25.02 6.65 34.35
C LYS A 390 26.25 7.09 33.56
N GLY A 391 27.43 6.97 34.14
CA GLY A 391 28.70 7.21 33.46
C GLY A 391 29.26 5.91 32.90
N GLU A 392 29.46 5.84 31.59
CA GLU A 392 30.04 4.68 30.89
C GLU A 392 31.14 5.16 29.93
N ASP A 393 32.34 4.58 29.97
CA ASP A 393 33.43 4.81 29.01
C ASP A 393 33.77 6.29 28.72
N GLY A 394 33.64 7.16 29.74
CA GLY A 394 33.89 8.61 29.60
C GLY A 394 32.75 9.42 28.96
N LYS A 395 31.59 8.80 28.70
CA LYS A 395 30.35 9.46 28.29
C LYS A 395 29.24 9.22 29.31
N ALA A 396 28.54 10.28 29.71
CA ALA A 396 27.38 10.15 30.59
C ALA A 396 26.12 9.93 29.74
N THR A 397 25.28 8.99 30.13
CA THR A 397 23.95 8.74 29.54
C THR A 397 22.86 9.03 30.55
N VAL A 398 21.67 9.36 30.05
CA VAL A 398 20.47 9.62 30.85
C VAL A 398 19.33 8.71 30.39
N GLU A 399 18.54 8.22 31.33
CA GLU A 399 17.31 7.45 31.10
C GLU A 399 16.23 7.83 32.12
N VAL A 400 14.98 7.48 31.84
CA VAL A 400 13.90 7.61 32.84
C VAL A 400 14.23 6.68 34.01
N ALA A 401 14.15 7.21 35.23
CA ALA A 401 14.62 6.52 36.42
C ALA A 401 13.94 5.16 36.61
N HIS A 402 12.63 5.10 36.36
CA HIS A 402 11.82 3.88 36.44
C HIS A 402 10.80 3.83 35.31
N GLU A 403 10.65 2.66 34.68
CA GLU A 403 9.63 2.41 33.65
C GLU A 403 8.22 2.70 34.16
N GLU A 404 7.99 2.56 35.47
CA GLU A 404 6.69 2.83 36.08
C GLU A 404 6.24 4.29 35.94
N LEU A 405 7.18 5.24 35.84
CA LEU A 405 6.83 6.64 35.53
C LEU A 405 6.11 6.76 34.18
N LEU A 406 6.46 5.92 33.20
CA LEU A 406 5.80 5.88 31.90
C LEU A 406 4.37 5.33 32.00
N ARG A 407 4.09 4.54 33.04
CA ARG A 407 2.83 3.84 33.25
C ARG A 407 1.88 4.59 34.19
N CYS A 408 2.37 5.20 35.25
CA CYS A 408 1.52 5.81 36.27
C CYS A 408 1.41 7.35 36.17
N TRP A 409 2.36 8.03 35.52
CA TRP A 409 2.35 9.50 35.51
C TRP A 409 1.51 10.07 34.36
N GLN A 410 0.37 10.67 34.69
CA GLN A 410 -0.62 11.12 33.72
C GLN A 410 -0.07 12.14 32.70
N VAL A 411 0.76 13.10 33.15
CA VAL A 411 1.41 14.09 32.27
C VAL A 411 2.21 13.41 31.17
N LEU A 412 2.96 12.36 31.52
CA LEU A 412 3.83 11.66 30.59
C LEU A 412 3.03 10.77 29.64
N GLN A 413 1.97 10.13 30.14
CA GLN A 413 1.06 9.36 29.28
C GLN A 413 0.36 10.24 28.22
N ASP A 414 -0.05 11.44 28.60
CA ASP A 414 -0.70 12.37 27.68
C ASP A 414 0.29 12.88 26.63
N LEU A 415 1.53 13.18 27.04
CA LEU A 415 2.62 13.52 26.12
C LEU A 415 2.90 12.38 25.11
N ILE A 416 2.96 11.13 25.58
CA ILE A 416 3.16 9.96 24.72
C ILE A 416 2.01 9.84 23.71
N ARG A 417 0.77 9.99 24.15
CA ARG A 417 -0.42 9.93 23.27
C ARG A 417 -0.43 11.06 22.25
N GLU A 418 -0.11 12.28 22.65
CA GLU A 418 -0.11 13.44 21.73
C GLU A 418 1.01 13.34 20.68
N LYS A 419 2.18 12.81 21.07
CA LYS A 419 3.38 12.77 20.22
C LYS A 419 3.71 11.38 19.67
N GLU A 420 2.77 10.43 19.73
CA GLU A 420 2.96 9.03 19.29
C GLU A 420 3.57 8.97 17.89
N ASP A 421 2.98 9.71 16.94
CA ASP A 421 3.46 9.78 15.55
C ASP A 421 4.92 10.22 15.43
N ILE A 422 5.35 11.17 16.28
CA ILE A 422 6.72 11.68 16.29
C ILE A 422 7.67 10.63 16.87
N ILE A 423 7.29 9.99 17.98
CA ILE A 423 8.07 8.94 18.62
C ILE A 423 8.28 7.77 17.64
N VAL A 424 7.21 7.31 16.99
CA VAL A 424 7.28 6.22 16.00
C VAL A 424 8.13 6.61 14.79
N LEU A 425 7.94 7.81 14.24
CA LEU A 425 8.69 8.28 13.08
C LEU A 425 10.18 8.42 13.39
N ARG A 426 10.54 8.88 14.59
CA ARG A 426 11.93 8.99 15.06
C ARG A 426 12.55 7.61 15.28
N SER A 427 11.86 6.68 15.94
CA SER A 427 12.36 5.32 16.11
C SER A 427 12.65 4.65 14.77
N ARG A 428 11.78 4.85 13.77
CA ARG A 428 12.01 4.39 12.39
C ARG A 428 13.19 5.10 11.73
N LEU A 429 13.35 6.41 11.92
CA LEU A 429 14.50 7.15 11.41
C LEU A 429 15.81 6.54 11.92
N TYR A 430 15.93 6.30 13.22
CA TYR A 430 17.15 5.73 13.80
C TYR A 430 17.41 4.30 13.31
N ALA A 431 16.37 3.47 13.22
CA ALA A 431 16.50 2.12 12.69
C ALA A 431 16.97 2.12 11.22
N ASP A 432 16.29 2.88 10.36
CA ASP A 432 16.59 2.96 8.93
C ASP A 432 17.97 3.61 8.69
N ALA A 433 18.33 4.65 9.46
CA ALA A 433 19.62 5.34 9.36
C ALA A 433 20.79 4.43 9.77
N LYS A 434 20.62 3.63 10.83
CA LYS A 434 21.61 2.64 11.26
C LYS A 434 21.79 1.54 10.21
N GLN A 435 20.68 0.98 9.71
CA GLN A 435 20.72 -0.01 8.64
C GLN A 435 21.40 0.55 7.39
N TRP A 436 21.11 1.80 7.03
CA TRP A 436 21.76 2.49 5.92
C TRP A 436 23.28 2.65 6.12
N ASP A 437 23.74 3.08 7.30
CA ASP A 437 25.18 3.23 7.61
C ASP A 437 25.92 1.89 7.58
N ASP A 438 25.29 0.83 8.09
CA ASP A 438 25.82 -0.54 8.05
C ASP A 438 25.93 -1.04 6.60
N LEU A 439 24.89 -0.83 5.79
CA LEU A 439 24.87 -1.20 4.36
C LEU A 439 25.84 -0.35 3.55
N GLN A 440 26.04 0.93 3.87
CA GLN A 440 26.93 1.82 3.14
C GLN A 440 28.38 1.29 3.10
N LYS A 441 28.79 0.56 4.14
CA LYS A 441 30.11 -0.08 4.25
C LYS A 441 30.24 -1.36 3.41
N GLN A 442 29.13 -1.99 3.02
CA GLN A 442 29.11 -3.29 2.35
C GLN A 442 28.65 -3.20 0.89
N ASP A 443 27.56 -2.47 0.63
CA ASP A 443 26.88 -2.36 -0.67
C ASP A 443 26.20 -0.98 -0.79
N ALA A 444 26.87 -0.06 -1.48
CA ALA A 444 26.37 1.30 -1.68
C ALA A 444 25.06 1.37 -2.49
N VAL A 445 24.79 0.37 -3.35
CA VAL A 445 23.57 0.33 -4.16
C VAL A 445 22.38 -0.04 -3.29
N LYS A 446 22.51 -1.08 -2.46
CA LYS A 446 21.47 -1.44 -1.47
C LYS A 446 21.29 -0.36 -0.41
N ALA A 447 22.35 0.31 0.01
CA ALA A 447 22.21 1.46 0.91
C ALA A 447 21.31 2.54 0.27
N SER A 448 21.46 2.83 -1.03
CA SER A 448 20.64 3.84 -1.69
C SER A 448 19.13 3.52 -1.74
N SER A 449 18.72 2.24 -1.65
CA SER A 449 17.31 1.86 -1.60
C SER A 449 16.65 2.08 -0.24
N GLU A 450 17.44 2.21 0.83
CA GLU A 450 16.91 2.51 2.18
C GLU A 450 16.60 4.00 2.37
N LEU A 451 17.11 4.87 1.49
CA LEU A 451 16.94 6.31 1.59
C LEU A 451 15.47 6.72 1.46
N TRP A 452 15.05 7.65 2.31
CA TRP A 452 13.67 8.10 2.34
C TRP A 452 13.36 9.06 1.19
N GLY A 453 12.09 9.06 0.76
CA GLY A 453 11.58 10.02 -0.22
C GLY A 453 10.12 10.39 0.05
N GLY A 454 9.61 11.35 -0.72
CA GLY A 454 8.19 11.69 -0.75
C GLY A 454 7.70 12.34 0.56
N SER A 455 6.54 11.90 1.06
CA SER A 455 5.91 12.47 2.26
C SER A 455 6.70 12.21 3.55
N LYS A 456 7.31 11.03 3.68
CA LYS A 456 8.10 10.62 4.86
C LYS A 456 9.28 11.57 5.09
N LEU A 457 10.06 11.83 4.04
CA LEU A 457 11.20 12.77 4.10
C LEU A 457 10.74 14.21 4.34
N LYS A 458 9.67 14.66 3.65
CA LYS A 458 9.11 16.01 3.86
C LYS A 458 8.66 16.22 5.30
N ARG A 459 8.01 15.22 5.92
CA ARG A 459 7.54 15.30 7.31
C ARG A 459 8.69 15.47 8.28
N ILE A 460 9.76 14.66 8.17
CA ILE A 460 10.94 14.81 9.02
C ILE A 460 11.61 16.16 8.84
N VAL A 461 11.80 16.61 7.59
CA VAL A 461 12.42 17.90 7.32
C VAL A 461 11.61 19.05 7.93
N ASN A 462 10.27 18.96 7.92
CA ASN A 462 9.42 19.96 8.58
C ASN A 462 9.53 19.91 10.11
N LEU A 463 9.50 18.72 10.72
CA LEU A 463 9.64 18.56 12.17
C LEU A 463 10.98 19.10 12.69
N ILE A 464 12.06 18.91 11.93
CA ILE A 464 13.37 19.49 12.25
C ILE A 464 13.35 21.02 12.16
N LYS A 465 12.67 21.59 11.15
CA LYS A 465 12.53 23.05 11.02
C LYS A 465 11.69 23.67 12.13
N GLU A 466 10.66 22.96 12.58
CA GLU A 466 9.77 23.35 13.68
C GLU A 466 10.41 23.15 15.06
N LYS A 467 11.66 22.65 15.12
CA LYS A 467 12.38 22.26 16.36
C LYS A 467 11.70 21.17 17.20
N SER A 468 10.65 20.53 16.69
CA SER A 468 9.97 19.42 17.37
C SER A 468 10.74 18.10 17.36
N LEU A 469 11.85 18.04 16.60
CA LEU A 469 12.79 16.93 16.56
C LEU A 469 14.22 17.49 16.65
N SER A 470 14.73 17.62 17.86
CA SER A 470 16.08 18.11 18.18
C SER A 470 17.01 16.94 18.51
N ASN A 471 18.32 17.22 18.66
CA ASN A 471 19.31 16.27 19.18
C ASN A 471 19.50 14.96 18.39
N LEU A 472 19.29 15.00 17.07
CA LEU A 472 19.56 13.87 16.19
C LEU A 472 21.04 13.47 16.20
N ASP A 473 21.31 12.17 16.23
CA ASP A 473 22.66 11.64 16.09
C ASP A 473 23.26 11.91 14.69
N ASP A 474 24.60 11.82 14.60
CA ASP A 474 25.34 12.08 13.37
C ASP A 474 24.92 11.16 12.20
N VAL A 475 24.49 9.93 12.50
CA VAL A 475 24.12 8.94 11.49
C VAL A 475 22.77 9.32 10.86
N ALA A 476 21.78 9.66 11.68
CA ALA A 476 20.48 10.15 11.26
C ALA A 476 20.60 11.45 10.45
N VAL A 477 21.45 12.39 10.87
CA VAL A 477 21.70 13.63 10.12
C VAL A 477 22.29 13.34 8.73
N LYS A 478 23.27 12.44 8.64
CA LYS A 478 23.85 12.01 7.34
C LYS A 478 22.81 11.33 6.46
N PHE A 479 22.00 10.44 7.04
CA PHE A 479 20.93 9.72 6.34
C PHE A 479 19.89 10.68 5.72
N ILE A 480 19.44 11.67 6.48
CA ILE A 480 18.47 12.67 5.99
C ILE A 480 19.05 13.50 4.84
N LYS A 481 20.30 13.94 4.97
CA LYS A 481 21.00 14.68 3.91
C LYS A 481 21.14 13.83 2.64
N ALA A 482 21.57 12.58 2.77
CA ALA A 482 21.67 11.64 1.65
C ALA A 482 20.31 11.41 0.99
N SER A 483 19.25 11.22 1.78
CA SER A 483 17.87 11.03 1.31
C SER A 483 17.38 12.24 0.49
N TYR A 484 17.67 13.46 0.96
CA TYR A 484 17.33 14.69 0.25
C TYR A 484 18.05 14.82 -1.09
N HIS A 485 19.35 14.55 -1.13
CA HIS A 485 20.12 14.57 -2.38
C HIS A 485 19.62 13.52 -3.38
N TYR A 486 19.33 12.31 -2.90
CA TYR A 486 18.82 11.22 -3.72
C TYR A 486 17.45 11.54 -4.32
N GLN A 487 16.51 12.09 -3.54
CA GLN A 487 15.21 12.52 -4.05
C GLN A 487 15.35 13.57 -5.15
N LYS A 488 16.21 14.58 -4.96
CA LYS A 488 16.44 15.63 -5.96
C LYS A 488 17.01 15.07 -7.27
N GLN A 489 17.89 14.07 -7.19
CA GLN A 489 18.40 13.39 -8.38
C GLN A 489 17.31 12.59 -9.11
N ARG A 490 16.47 11.86 -8.38
CA ARG A 490 15.34 11.12 -8.97
C ARG A 490 14.34 12.03 -9.67
N GLU A 491 13.99 13.16 -9.04
CA GLU A 491 13.11 14.16 -9.64
C GLU A 491 13.69 14.72 -10.95
N LYS A 492 15.01 14.95 -11.00
CA LYS A 492 15.70 15.37 -12.22
C LYS A 492 15.65 14.30 -13.32
N ILE A 493 15.97 13.06 -12.99
CA ILE A 493 15.94 11.92 -13.94
C ILE A 493 14.52 11.72 -14.50
N GLU A 494 13.51 11.78 -13.63
CA GLU A 494 12.11 11.62 -14.04
C GLU A 494 11.65 12.78 -14.94
N ALA A 495 12.06 14.01 -14.64
CA ALA A 495 11.78 15.16 -15.50
C ALA A 495 12.46 15.04 -16.88
N GLU A 496 13.72 14.56 -16.92
CA GLU A 496 14.42 14.27 -18.17
C GLU A 496 13.76 13.16 -18.97
N ARG A 497 13.29 12.09 -18.31
CA ARG A 497 12.54 11.00 -18.95
C ARG A 497 11.26 11.51 -19.61
N LYS A 498 10.44 12.28 -18.89
CA LYS A 498 9.20 12.87 -19.43
C LYS A 498 9.48 13.78 -20.61
N ARG A 499 10.54 14.59 -20.56
CA ARG A 499 10.98 15.41 -21.71
C ARG A 499 11.34 14.54 -22.91
N ARG A 500 12.12 13.47 -22.73
CA ARG A 500 12.47 12.54 -23.82
C ARG A 500 11.23 11.87 -24.42
N GLU A 501 10.26 11.47 -23.61
CA GLU A 501 9.00 10.89 -24.10
C GLU A 501 8.25 11.88 -25.01
N VAL A 502 8.11 13.14 -24.58
CA VAL A 502 7.54 14.21 -25.42
C VAL A 502 8.33 14.40 -26.71
N ASP A 503 9.67 14.49 -26.63
CA ASP A 503 10.53 14.68 -27.81
C ASP A 503 10.40 13.51 -28.81
N THR A 504 10.26 12.26 -28.33
CA THR A 504 10.05 11.10 -29.20
C THR A 504 8.71 11.14 -29.92
N GLU A 505 7.63 11.54 -29.23
CA GLU A 505 6.31 11.69 -29.86
C GLU A 505 6.33 12.82 -30.90
N LEU A 506 6.98 13.95 -30.61
CA LEU A 506 7.14 15.05 -31.58
C LEU A 506 8.00 14.63 -32.80
N SER A 507 9.01 13.78 -32.60
CA SER A 507 9.78 13.19 -33.69
C SER A 507 8.93 12.27 -34.57
N LEU A 508 8.06 11.45 -33.95
CA LEU A 508 7.09 10.64 -34.68
C LEU A 508 6.15 11.50 -35.53
N ALA A 509 5.67 12.64 -35.00
CA ALA A 509 4.83 13.56 -35.76
C ALA A 509 5.55 14.09 -37.03
N ASN A 510 6.86 14.39 -36.95
CA ASN A 510 7.65 14.76 -38.12
C ASN A 510 7.74 13.62 -39.15
N SER A 511 7.99 12.39 -38.71
CA SER A 511 8.08 11.22 -39.59
C SER A 511 6.76 10.94 -40.28
N LEU A 512 5.63 11.02 -39.56
CA LEU A 512 4.28 10.86 -40.12
C LEU A 512 3.98 11.94 -41.17
N SER A 513 4.40 13.18 -40.93
CA SER A 513 4.27 14.26 -41.91
C SER A 513 5.16 14.07 -43.14
N GLY A 514 6.35 13.48 -43.01
CA GLY A 514 7.17 13.11 -44.16
C GLY A 514 6.53 11.99 -44.97
N TYR A 515 5.96 11.00 -44.28
CA TYR A 515 5.28 9.87 -44.90
C TYR A 515 3.97 10.28 -45.60
N SER A 516 3.19 11.19 -45.03
CA SER A 516 1.98 11.72 -45.68
C SER A 516 2.31 12.39 -47.02
N LEU A 517 3.38 13.20 -47.08
CA LEU A 517 3.82 13.82 -48.32
C LEU A 517 4.29 12.79 -49.37
N HIS A 518 4.91 11.69 -48.93
CA HIS A 518 5.27 10.60 -49.83
C HIS A 518 4.01 9.94 -50.43
N LEU A 519 3.04 9.56 -49.58
CA LEU A 519 1.77 8.97 -50.02
C LEU A 519 1.00 9.89 -50.96
N PHE A 520 1.05 11.20 -50.74
CA PHE A 520 0.35 12.17 -51.58
C PHE A 520 0.86 12.19 -53.03
N ASN A 521 2.13 11.86 -53.25
CA ASN A 521 2.71 11.78 -54.60
C ASN A 521 2.48 10.40 -55.25
N GLU A 522 1.92 9.42 -54.55
CA GLU A 522 1.59 8.11 -55.11
C GLU A 522 0.16 8.10 -55.67
N GLU A 523 0.01 7.56 -56.88
CA GLU A 523 -1.31 7.46 -57.52
C GLU A 523 -2.32 6.69 -56.65
N GLY A 524 -3.47 7.32 -56.39
CA GLY A 524 -4.55 6.71 -55.62
C GLY A 524 -4.30 6.60 -54.12
N LYS A 525 -3.39 7.39 -53.51
CA LYS A 525 -3.19 7.40 -52.04
C LYS A 525 -3.43 8.75 -51.37
N GLU A 526 -4.11 9.67 -52.04
CA GLU A 526 -4.41 11.02 -51.51
C GLU A 526 -5.15 10.97 -50.16
N LEU A 527 -6.17 10.11 -50.02
CA LEU A 527 -6.92 9.98 -48.77
C LEU A 527 -6.07 9.39 -47.63
N ASP A 528 -5.19 8.43 -47.92
CA ASP A 528 -4.27 7.86 -46.95
C ASP A 528 -3.25 8.89 -46.47
N ALA A 529 -2.77 9.75 -47.38
CA ALA A 529 -1.89 10.87 -47.06
C ALA A 529 -2.54 11.85 -46.07
N ILE A 530 -3.81 12.20 -46.27
CA ILE A 530 -4.57 13.08 -45.36
C ILE A 530 -4.64 12.45 -43.96
N VAL A 531 -4.92 11.14 -43.88
CA VAL A 531 -5.03 10.43 -42.59
C VAL A 531 -3.71 10.50 -41.81
N GLU A 532 -2.59 10.25 -42.46
CA GLU A 532 -1.27 10.32 -41.81
C GLU A 532 -0.90 11.75 -41.38
N ALA A 533 -1.26 12.76 -42.19
CA ALA A 533 -1.06 14.17 -41.81
C ALA A 533 -1.89 14.57 -40.59
N ILE A 534 -3.13 14.11 -40.47
CA ILE A 534 -3.99 14.36 -39.31
C ILE A 534 -3.42 13.69 -38.05
N LYS A 535 -2.90 12.46 -38.16
CA LYS A 535 -2.24 11.79 -37.02
C LYS A 535 -1.06 12.61 -36.50
N ALA A 536 -0.23 13.16 -37.40
CA ALA A 536 0.87 14.04 -37.04
C ALA A 536 0.40 15.29 -36.27
N VAL A 537 -0.66 15.96 -36.74
CA VAL A 537 -1.22 17.15 -36.07
C VAL A 537 -1.85 16.83 -34.71
N LYS A 538 -2.52 15.69 -34.55
CA LYS A 538 -3.06 15.27 -33.25
C LYS A 538 -1.98 15.11 -32.18
N ILE A 539 -0.80 14.63 -32.56
CA ILE A 539 0.34 14.54 -31.64
C ILE A 539 0.82 15.93 -31.22
N LEU A 540 0.87 16.91 -32.14
CA LEU A 540 1.21 18.29 -31.81
C LEU A 540 0.20 18.93 -30.86
N GLN A 541 -1.10 18.72 -31.11
CA GLN A 541 -2.18 19.23 -30.24
C GLN A 541 -2.11 18.64 -28.83
N LYS A 542 -1.83 17.33 -28.70
CA LYS A 542 -1.66 16.66 -27.40
C LYS A 542 -0.60 17.34 -26.51
N HIS A 543 0.46 17.87 -27.12
CA HIS A 543 1.58 18.51 -26.43
C HIS A 543 1.59 20.04 -26.50
N ASN A 544 0.55 20.68 -27.04
CA ASN A 544 0.51 22.11 -27.33
C ASN A 544 1.76 22.61 -28.10
N ALA A 545 2.28 21.78 -28.99
CA ALA A 545 3.47 22.07 -29.78
C ALA A 545 3.07 22.64 -31.15
N SER A 546 3.96 23.44 -31.74
CA SER A 546 3.81 23.93 -33.11
C SER A 546 5.01 23.49 -33.95
N ASN A 547 4.75 22.94 -35.13
CA ASN A 547 5.77 22.51 -36.06
C ASN A 547 5.33 22.88 -37.48
N THR A 548 6.04 23.84 -38.08
CA THR A 548 5.71 24.38 -39.40
C THR A 548 5.73 23.31 -40.48
N LYS A 549 6.68 22.37 -40.46
CA LYS A 549 6.76 21.29 -41.47
C LYS A 549 5.51 20.42 -41.50
N VAL A 550 4.98 20.08 -40.32
CA VAL A 550 3.77 19.27 -40.19
C VAL A 550 2.54 20.03 -40.68
N ILE A 551 2.47 21.33 -40.37
CA ILE A 551 1.37 22.21 -40.78
C ILE A 551 1.40 22.43 -42.29
N ASP A 552 2.57 22.74 -42.86
CA ASP A 552 2.77 22.96 -44.30
C ASP A 552 2.42 21.70 -45.10
N ALA A 553 2.78 20.51 -44.60
CA ALA A 553 2.43 19.25 -45.23
C ALA A 553 0.92 19.04 -45.30
N LEU A 554 0.20 19.28 -44.20
CA LEU A 554 -1.26 19.19 -44.18
C LEU A 554 -1.92 20.22 -45.11
N GLN A 555 -1.42 21.46 -45.10
CA GLN A 555 -1.93 22.52 -45.98
C GLN A 555 -1.76 22.16 -47.45
N LYS A 556 -0.58 21.63 -47.84
CA LYS A 556 -0.33 21.19 -49.21
C LYS A 556 -1.34 20.13 -49.65
N ILE A 557 -1.50 19.08 -48.85
CA ILE A 557 -2.41 17.97 -49.17
C ILE A 557 -3.86 18.47 -49.27
N LEU A 558 -4.28 19.40 -48.41
CA LEU A 558 -5.64 19.94 -48.41
C LEU A 558 -5.94 20.83 -49.62
N VAL A 559 -4.95 21.59 -50.10
CA VAL A 559 -5.10 22.50 -51.25
C VAL A 559 -5.03 21.75 -52.58
N GLU A 560 -4.17 20.73 -52.67
CA GLU A 560 -3.88 20.03 -53.92
C GLU A 560 -4.71 18.74 -54.10
N GLY A 561 -5.25 18.17 -53.02
CA GLY A 561 -6.05 16.93 -53.05
C GLY A 561 -7.37 17.09 -53.81
N ARG A 562 -7.73 16.08 -54.61
CA ARG A 562 -8.90 16.12 -55.51
C ARG A 562 -9.91 15.02 -55.21
N GLU A 563 -9.48 13.91 -54.60
CA GLU A 563 -10.37 12.82 -54.23
C GLU A 563 -11.14 13.12 -52.94
N SER A 564 -12.47 13.08 -52.99
CA SER A 564 -13.34 13.30 -51.82
C SER A 564 -13.79 12.00 -51.16
N ASN A 565 -13.91 10.91 -51.92
CA ASN A 565 -14.37 9.62 -51.41
C ASN A 565 -13.97 8.46 -52.34
N ARG A 566 -13.84 7.25 -51.77
CA ARG A 566 -13.56 5.99 -52.49
C ARG A 566 -14.54 4.89 -52.11
N LEU A 567 -15.38 4.49 -53.07
CA LEU A 567 -16.38 3.44 -52.87
C LEU A 567 -15.79 2.06 -53.19
N VAL A 568 -15.56 1.25 -52.17
CA VAL A 568 -15.00 -0.11 -52.32
C VAL A 568 -16.08 -1.15 -52.07
N GLY A 569 -16.22 -2.14 -52.96
CA GLY A 569 -17.14 -3.27 -52.74
C GLY A 569 -17.48 -4.15 -53.95
N HIS A 570 -17.18 -3.72 -55.17
CA HIS A 570 -17.27 -4.58 -56.35
C HIS A 570 -16.06 -5.53 -56.46
N ASN A 571 -16.30 -6.75 -56.96
CA ASN A 571 -15.27 -7.78 -57.16
C ASN A 571 -14.82 -7.90 -58.62
N GLY A 572 -15.22 -6.96 -59.48
CA GLY A 572 -14.88 -6.90 -60.89
C GLY A 572 -14.98 -5.48 -61.43
N SER A 573 -14.52 -5.25 -62.67
CA SER A 573 -14.50 -3.92 -63.27
C SER A 573 -15.88 -3.27 -63.25
N VAL A 574 -15.98 -2.01 -62.84
CA VAL A 574 -17.23 -1.24 -62.88
C VAL A 574 -17.38 -0.68 -64.29
N ASN A 575 -18.39 -1.13 -65.02
CA ASN A 575 -18.58 -0.78 -66.44
C ASN A 575 -19.49 0.43 -66.65
N SER A 576 -20.37 0.71 -65.70
CA SER A 576 -21.37 1.77 -65.83
C SER A 576 -21.75 2.29 -64.45
N VAL A 577 -21.95 3.61 -64.38
CA VAL A 577 -22.46 4.31 -63.20
C VAL A 577 -23.52 5.32 -63.62
N SER A 578 -24.48 5.59 -62.74
CA SER A 578 -25.52 6.60 -62.97
C SER A 578 -25.97 7.20 -61.64
N PHE A 579 -26.19 8.51 -61.59
CA PHE A 579 -26.77 9.17 -60.42
C PHE A 579 -28.29 9.05 -60.48
N SER A 580 -28.92 8.93 -59.31
CA SER A 580 -30.36 9.16 -59.19
C SER A 580 -30.69 10.61 -59.55
N PRO A 581 -31.91 10.90 -60.02
CA PRO A 581 -32.31 12.27 -60.38
C PRO A 581 -32.18 13.29 -59.24
N ASP A 582 -32.27 12.86 -57.98
CA ASP A 582 -32.07 13.69 -56.80
C ASP A 582 -30.60 13.83 -56.36
N GLY A 583 -29.67 13.14 -57.02
CA GLY A 583 -28.24 13.14 -56.75
C GLY A 583 -27.82 12.43 -55.45
N LYS A 584 -28.74 11.84 -54.69
CA LYS A 584 -28.44 11.24 -53.37
C LYS A 584 -27.94 9.81 -53.44
N THR A 585 -28.27 9.11 -54.52
CA THR A 585 -27.91 7.71 -54.74
C THR A 585 -27.11 7.57 -56.02
N LEU A 586 -26.05 6.77 -55.97
CA LEU A 586 -25.31 6.33 -57.16
C LEU A 586 -25.64 4.86 -57.41
N VAL A 587 -25.87 4.47 -58.66
CA VAL A 587 -25.92 3.06 -59.05
C VAL A 587 -24.67 2.71 -59.86
N SER A 588 -24.15 1.50 -59.69
CA SER A 588 -23.04 0.97 -60.47
C SER A 588 -23.34 -0.45 -60.95
N GLY A 589 -23.00 -0.75 -62.20
CA GLY A 589 -23.04 -2.09 -62.79
C GLY A 589 -21.64 -2.63 -63.06
N SER A 590 -21.37 -3.88 -62.70
CA SER A 590 -20.02 -4.46 -62.73
C SER A 590 -19.95 -5.80 -63.49
N GLU A 591 -18.72 -6.16 -63.87
CA GLU A 591 -18.35 -7.49 -64.35
C GLU A 591 -18.57 -8.61 -63.32
N ASP A 592 -18.69 -8.27 -62.04
CA ASP A 592 -19.04 -9.24 -60.98
C ASP A 592 -20.51 -9.71 -61.01
N LYS A 593 -21.25 -9.31 -62.07
CA LYS A 593 -22.67 -9.63 -62.33
C LYS A 593 -23.65 -8.95 -61.37
N THR A 594 -23.17 -8.03 -60.54
CA THR A 594 -23.99 -7.31 -59.58
C THR A 594 -24.21 -5.86 -59.97
N ILE A 595 -25.28 -5.30 -59.43
CA ILE A 595 -25.57 -3.87 -59.45
C ILE A 595 -25.53 -3.41 -58.00
N LYS A 596 -24.83 -2.32 -57.69
CA LYS A 596 -24.79 -1.77 -56.33
C LYS A 596 -25.35 -0.36 -56.31
N LEU A 597 -26.11 -0.06 -55.26
CA LEU A 597 -26.59 1.28 -54.94
C LEU A 597 -25.74 1.82 -53.78
N TRP A 598 -25.31 3.07 -53.90
CA TRP A 598 -24.44 3.73 -52.95
C TRP A 598 -25.08 5.03 -52.50
N ASN A 599 -24.96 5.31 -51.21
CA ASN A 599 -25.31 6.61 -50.68
C ASN A 599 -24.16 7.58 -50.97
N VAL A 600 -24.44 8.66 -51.70
CA VAL A 600 -23.40 9.59 -52.18
C VAL A 600 -22.73 10.35 -51.04
N GLU A 601 -23.48 10.71 -49.99
CA GLU A 601 -22.97 11.47 -48.85
C GLU A 601 -22.05 10.62 -47.95
N THR A 602 -22.46 9.39 -47.65
CA THR A 602 -21.75 8.52 -46.70
C THR A 602 -20.76 7.57 -47.35
N GLY A 603 -20.86 7.37 -48.67
CA GLY A 603 -20.13 6.36 -49.43
C GLY A 603 -20.49 4.91 -49.08
N LYS A 604 -21.55 4.69 -48.29
CA LYS A 604 -21.96 3.35 -47.90
C LYS A 604 -22.77 2.68 -49.01
N GLU A 605 -22.52 1.40 -49.20
CA GLU A 605 -23.41 0.56 -50.00
C GLU A 605 -24.79 0.51 -49.32
N ILE A 606 -25.82 0.95 -50.06
CA ILE A 606 -27.23 0.84 -49.65
C ILE A 606 -27.71 -0.58 -49.93
N ARG A 607 -27.38 -1.12 -51.11
CA ARG A 607 -27.91 -2.41 -51.56
C ARG A 607 -27.08 -3.01 -52.70
N THR A 608 -26.96 -4.34 -52.71
CA THR A 608 -26.55 -5.13 -53.87
C THR A 608 -27.77 -5.80 -54.52
N LEU A 609 -27.98 -5.59 -55.82
CA LEU A 609 -28.94 -6.30 -56.65
C LEU A 609 -28.23 -7.44 -57.38
N LYS A 610 -28.75 -8.65 -57.23
CA LYS A 610 -28.27 -9.87 -57.89
C LYS A 610 -29.41 -10.46 -58.72
N GLY A 611 -29.10 -10.90 -59.93
CA GLY A 611 -30.07 -11.58 -60.79
C GLY A 611 -29.68 -11.63 -62.27
N HIS A 612 -28.66 -10.88 -62.70
CA HIS A 612 -28.02 -11.11 -63.99
C HIS A 612 -27.05 -12.30 -63.93
N ASP A 613 -26.98 -13.07 -65.01
CA ASP A 613 -26.17 -14.28 -65.10
C ASP A 613 -24.79 -14.02 -65.74
N SER A 614 -24.58 -12.81 -66.26
CA SER A 614 -23.32 -12.36 -66.85
C SER A 614 -23.03 -10.89 -66.50
N ARG A 615 -21.98 -10.32 -67.10
CA ARG A 615 -21.47 -8.96 -66.80
C ARG A 615 -22.54 -7.91 -67.06
N VAL A 616 -22.76 -7.03 -66.09
CA VAL A 616 -23.64 -5.87 -66.28
C VAL A 616 -22.87 -4.78 -67.01
N ARG A 617 -23.37 -4.38 -68.17
CA ARG A 617 -22.70 -3.43 -69.07
C ARG A 617 -23.24 -2.02 -68.97
N SER A 618 -24.51 -1.86 -68.61
CA SER A 618 -25.16 -0.55 -68.50
C SER A 618 -26.21 -0.56 -67.40
N VAL A 619 -26.25 0.51 -66.61
CA VAL A 619 -27.28 0.77 -65.59
C VAL A 619 -27.75 2.22 -65.68
N ASN A 620 -29.05 2.46 -65.54
CA ASN A 620 -29.61 3.81 -65.51
C ASN A 620 -30.86 3.90 -64.62
N PHE A 621 -31.05 5.06 -64.00
CA PHE A 621 -32.30 5.40 -63.31
C PHE A 621 -33.38 5.83 -64.29
N SER A 622 -34.63 5.53 -63.94
CA SER A 622 -35.79 6.20 -64.53
C SER A 622 -35.80 7.69 -64.15
N PRO A 623 -36.44 8.55 -64.95
CA PRO A 623 -36.54 9.99 -64.65
C PRO A 623 -37.17 10.31 -63.29
N ASP A 624 -38.05 9.44 -62.79
CA ASP A 624 -38.67 9.57 -61.45
C ASP A 624 -37.81 8.99 -60.31
N GLY A 625 -36.68 8.35 -60.63
CA GLY A 625 -35.75 7.74 -59.69
C GLY A 625 -36.24 6.48 -58.98
N LYS A 626 -37.45 5.97 -59.29
CA LYS A 626 -38.04 4.82 -58.59
C LYS A 626 -37.64 3.47 -59.18
N THR A 627 -37.24 3.47 -60.44
CA THR A 627 -36.89 2.27 -61.20
C THR A 627 -35.47 2.35 -61.73
N LEU A 628 -34.78 1.22 -61.75
CA LEU A 628 -33.50 1.05 -62.42
C LEU A 628 -33.69 0.14 -63.62
N VAL A 629 -32.97 0.41 -64.69
CA VAL A 629 -32.80 -0.51 -65.81
C VAL A 629 -31.36 -0.96 -65.88
N SER A 630 -31.14 -2.23 -66.20
CA SER A 630 -29.80 -2.78 -66.46
C SER A 630 -29.77 -3.64 -67.71
N GLY A 631 -28.71 -3.48 -68.50
CA GLY A 631 -28.38 -4.31 -69.66
C GLY A 631 -27.15 -5.16 -69.37
N SER A 632 -27.20 -6.43 -69.77
CA SER A 632 -26.20 -7.45 -69.44
C SER A 632 -25.76 -8.28 -70.64
N GLU A 633 -24.59 -8.89 -70.50
CA GLU A 633 -24.07 -9.92 -71.42
C GLU A 633 -24.82 -11.25 -71.35
N ASP A 634 -25.83 -11.39 -70.49
CA ASP A 634 -26.77 -12.53 -70.51
C ASP A 634 -27.90 -12.36 -71.54
N ASN A 635 -27.76 -11.36 -72.42
CA ASN A 635 -28.71 -10.98 -73.48
C ASN A 635 -30.05 -10.43 -72.96
N THR A 636 -30.15 -10.16 -71.65
CA THR A 636 -31.38 -9.64 -71.04
C THR A 636 -31.26 -8.20 -70.56
N ILE A 637 -32.42 -7.57 -70.44
CA ILE A 637 -32.59 -6.28 -69.76
C ILE A 637 -33.45 -6.53 -68.53
N LYS A 638 -33.07 -5.98 -67.38
CA LYS A 638 -33.87 -6.11 -66.15
C LYS A 638 -34.29 -4.74 -65.63
N LEU A 639 -35.53 -4.65 -65.18
CA LEU A 639 -36.05 -3.52 -64.43
C LEU A 639 -36.06 -3.87 -62.94
N TRP A 640 -35.64 -2.93 -62.10
CA TRP A 640 -35.54 -3.12 -60.67
C TRP A 640 -36.24 -1.99 -59.94
N ASN A 641 -36.95 -2.34 -58.87
CA ASN A 641 -37.51 -1.34 -57.98
C ASN A 641 -36.40 -0.85 -57.04
N VAL A 642 -36.14 0.46 -57.03
CA VAL A 642 -35.03 1.07 -56.27
C VAL A 642 -35.20 0.90 -54.77
N GLU A 643 -36.42 1.08 -54.26
CA GLU A 643 -36.74 1.03 -52.84
C GLU A 643 -36.58 -0.40 -52.27
N THR A 644 -37.19 -1.38 -52.94
CA THR A 644 -37.24 -2.77 -52.49
C THR A 644 -36.06 -3.59 -52.98
N GLY A 645 -35.36 -3.15 -54.03
CA GLY A 645 -34.29 -3.88 -54.70
C GLY A 645 -34.74 -5.16 -55.42
N LYS A 646 -36.04 -5.36 -55.57
CA LYS A 646 -36.57 -6.54 -56.28
C LYS A 646 -36.57 -6.29 -57.78
N GLU A 647 -36.28 -7.34 -58.53
CA GLU A 647 -36.53 -7.35 -59.96
C GLU A 647 -38.03 -7.19 -60.21
N ILE A 648 -38.41 -6.18 -60.99
CA ILE A 648 -39.78 -5.95 -61.45
C ILE A 648 -40.04 -6.85 -62.66
N ARG A 649 -39.09 -6.89 -63.61
CA ARG A 649 -39.27 -7.58 -64.89
C ARG A 649 -37.93 -7.89 -65.57
N THR A 650 -37.88 -9.02 -66.27
CA THR A 650 -36.85 -9.33 -67.28
C THR A 650 -37.44 -9.16 -68.69
N LEU A 651 -36.79 -8.36 -69.53
CA LEU A 651 -37.08 -8.25 -70.96
C LEU A 651 -36.11 -9.16 -71.73
N LYS A 652 -36.68 -10.07 -72.53
CA LYS A 652 -35.94 -10.98 -73.41
C LYS A 652 -36.31 -10.69 -74.85
N GLY A 653 -35.31 -10.66 -75.74
CA GLY A 653 -35.55 -10.47 -77.17
C GLY A 653 -34.33 -10.02 -77.97
N HIS A 654 -33.24 -9.62 -77.31
CA HIS A 654 -31.92 -9.51 -77.95
C HIS A 654 -31.27 -10.89 -78.04
N ASP A 655 -30.54 -11.13 -79.13
CA ASP A 655 -29.88 -12.41 -79.40
C ASP A 655 -28.41 -12.43 -78.96
N SER A 656 -27.90 -11.28 -78.50
CA SER A 656 -26.53 -11.11 -78.00
C SER A 656 -26.47 -10.06 -76.88
N ALA A 657 -25.26 -9.78 -76.39
CA ALA A 657 -25.01 -8.96 -75.22
C ALA A 657 -25.61 -7.55 -75.33
N VAL A 658 -26.36 -7.15 -74.31
CA VAL A 658 -26.95 -5.80 -74.24
C VAL A 658 -25.92 -4.82 -73.67
N ARG A 659 -25.40 -3.93 -74.52
CA ARG A 659 -24.32 -3.01 -74.14
C ARG A 659 -24.79 -1.72 -73.50
N SER A 660 -25.97 -1.24 -73.89
CA SER A 660 -26.48 0.06 -73.44
C SER A 660 -27.99 0.01 -73.30
N VAL A 661 -28.49 0.57 -72.20
CA VAL A 661 -29.91 0.75 -71.92
C VAL A 661 -30.18 2.17 -71.43
N ASN A 662 -31.28 2.76 -71.85
CA ASN A 662 -31.67 4.09 -71.38
C ASN A 662 -33.19 4.26 -71.35
N PHE A 663 -33.69 5.11 -70.44
CA PHE A 663 -35.09 5.51 -70.41
C PHE A 663 -35.33 6.68 -71.36
N SER A 664 -36.53 6.73 -71.94
CA SER A 664 -37.05 7.96 -72.51
C SER A 664 -37.25 9.02 -71.40
N PRO A 665 -37.23 10.32 -71.72
CA PRO A 665 -37.43 11.38 -70.74
C PRO A 665 -38.77 11.32 -69.99
N ASP A 666 -39.81 10.74 -70.60
CA ASP A 666 -41.11 10.50 -69.96
C ASP A 666 -41.17 9.21 -69.11
N GLY A 667 -40.11 8.39 -69.13
CA GLY A 667 -39.98 7.13 -68.40
C GLY A 667 -40.85 5.99 -68.92
N LYS A 668 -41.62 6.18 -70.00
CA LYS A 668 -42.57 5.17 -70.51
C LYS A 668 -41.93 4.15 -71.46
N THR A 669 -40.83 4.54 -72.11
CA THR A 669 -40.13 3.73 -73.10
C THR A 669 -38.70 3.47 -72.66
N LEU A 670 -38.20 2.26 -72.90
CA LEU A 670 -36.80 1.92 -72.79
C LEU A 670 -36.21 1.73 -74.18
N VAL A 671 -34.96 2.14 -74.35
CA VAL A 671 -34.15 1.79 -75.52
C VAL A 671 -32.98 0.93 -75.11
N SER A 672 -32.65 -0.06 -75.93
CA SER A 672 -31.47 -0.90 -75.77
C SER A 672 -30.70 -1.07 -77.08
N GLY A 673 -29.36 -1.10 -76.96
CA GLY A 673 -28.44 -1.43 -78.03
C GLY A 673 -27.65 -2.70 -77.69
N SER A 674 -27.48 -3.58 -78.66
CA SER A 674 -26.89 -4.90 -78.46
C SER A 674 -25.81 -5.26 -79.49
N ASP A 675 -25.03 -6.29 -79.16
CA ASP A 675 -24.11 -6.99 -80.05
C ASP A 675 -24.81 -7.77 -81.16
N ASP A 676 -26.15 -7.90 -81.13
CA ASP A 676 -26.93 -8.44 -82.25
C ASP A 676 -27.16 -7.44 -83.39
N GLU A 677 -26.45 -6.31 -83.35
CA GLU A 677 -26.47 -5.23 -84.36
C GLU A 677 -27.81 -4.46 -84.40
N THR A 678 -28.73 -4.75 -83.48
CA THR A 678 -30.04 -4.10 -83.42
C THR A 678 -30.19 -3.15 -82.25
N ILE A 679 -31.17 -2.25 -82.41
CA ILE A 679 -31.68 -1.40 -81.34
C ILE A 679 -33.14 -1.78 -81.10
N LYS A 680 -33.54 -1.94 -79.84
CA LYS A 680 -34.93 -2.27 -79.49
C LYS A 680 -35.53 -1.21 -78.59
N LEU A 681 -36.80 -0.91 -78.84
CA LEU A 681 -37.65 -0.05 -78.03
C LEU A 681 -38.64 -0.93 -77.27
N TRP A 682 -38.81 -0.66 -75.98
CA TRP A 682 -39.62 -1.46 -75.08
C TRP A 682 -40.59 -0.59 -74.31
N ASN A 683 -41.82 -1.07 -74.15
CA ASN A 683 -42.78 -0.41 -73.26
C ASN A 683 -42.48 -0.82 -71.82
N VAL A 684 -42.26 0.16 -70.93
CA VAL A 684 -41.81 -0.08 -69.54
C VAL A 684 -42.87 -0.80 -68.71
N GLU A 685 -44.15 -0.47 -68.90
CA GLU A 685 -45.26 -1.02 -68.12
C GLU A 685 -45.53 -2.49 -68.48
N THR A 686 -45.67 -2.75 -69.78
CA THR A 686 -46.01 -4.09 -70.30
C THR A 686 -44.80 -4.99 -70.46
N GLY A 687 -43.61 -4.41 -70.63
CA GLY A 687 -42.36 -5.11 -70.96
C GLY A 687 -42.33 -5.72 -72.37
N LYS A 688 -43.27 -5.34 -73.24
CA LYS A 688 -43.28 -5.81 -74.61
C LYS A 688 -42.35 -4.97 -75.48
N GLU A 689 -41.72 -5.62 -76.44
CA GLU A 689 -40.99 -4.93 -77.50
C GLU A 689 -42.00 -4.13 -78.35
N ILE A 690 -41.76 -2.84 -78.50
CA ILE A 690 -42.54 -1.96 -79.36
C ILE A 690 -41.99 -2.02 -80.78
N ARG A 691 -40.66 -1.98 -80.92
CA ARG A 691 -40.00 -1.87 -82.22
C ARG A 691 -38.54 -2.34 -82.18
N THR A 692 -38.13 -3.09 -83.20
CA THR A 692 -36.71 -3.29 -83.54
C THR A 692 -36.30 -2.35 -84.67
N LEU A 693 -35.24 -1.57 -84.45
CA LEU A 693 -34.57 -0.77 -85.48
C LEU A 693 -33.34 -1.54 -85.97
N LYS A 694 -33.31 -1.82 -87.27
CA LYS A 694 -32.17 -2.45 -87.96
C LYS A 694 -31.53 -1.42 -88.90
N GLY A 695 -30.21 -1.45 -89.01
CA GLY A 695 -29.48 -0.57 -89.93
C GLY A 695 -28.05 -0.25 -89.54
N HIS A 696 -27.57 -0.74 -88.39
CA HIS A 696 -26.14 -0.85 -88.11
C HIS A 696 -25.60 -2.17 -88.63
N ASP A 697 -24.33 -2.19 -89.04
CA ASP A 697 -23.65 -3.37 -89.61
C ASP A 697 -22.64 -3.98 -88.61
N SER A 698 -22.75 -3.61 -87.33
CA SER A 698 -21.94 -4.13 -86.22
C SER A 698 -22.54 -3.77 -84.85
N TYR A 699 -21.85 -4.15 -83.78
CA TYR A 699 -22.28 -4.05 -82.38
C TYR A 699 -22.68 -2.63 -81.97
N VAL A 700 -23.90 -2.46 -81.47
CA VAL A 700 -24.40 -1.18 -80.98
C VAL A 700 -23.94 -0.97 -79.53
N ARG A 701 -23.00 -0.04 -79.33
CA ARG A 701 -22.36 0.20 -78.03
C ARG A 701 -23.08 1.17 -77.12
N SER A 702 -23.80 2.13 -77.70
CA SER A 702 -24.45 3.19 -76.95
C SER A 702 -25.74 3.60 -77.63
N VAL A 703 -26.80 3.77 -76.84
CA VAL A 703 -28.08 4.31 -77.27
C VAL A 703 -28.52 5.39 -76.29
N ASN A 704 -29.09 6.47 -76.79
CA ASN A 704 -29.62 7.53 -75.93
C ASN A 704 -30.76 8.31 -76.61
N PHE A 705 -31.71 8.74 -75.82
CA PHE A 705 -32.76 9.65 -76.26
C PHE A 705 -32.28 11.10 -76.20
N SER A 706 -32.79 11.94 -77.11
CA SER A 706 -32.75 13.38 -76.95
C SER A 706 -33.59 13.79 -75.72
N PRO A 707 -33.32 14.94 -75.09
CA PRO A 707 -34.09 15.41 -73.93
C PRO A 707 -35.60 15.60 -74.19
N ASP A 708 -36.00 15.81 -75.44
CA ASP A 708 -37.42 15.90 -75.85
C ASP A 708 -38.05 14.55 -76.21
N GLY A 709 -37.27 13.46 -76.19
CA GLY A 709 -37.70 12.10 -76.51
C GLY A 709 -37.98 11.82 -77.99
N LYS A 710 -37.81 12.80 -78.88
CA LYS A 710 -38.21 12.67 -80.30
C LYS A 710 -37.16 11.98 -81.17
N THR A 711 -35.89 12.16 -80.83
CA THR A 711 -34.75 11.61 -81.57
C THR A 711 -34.03 10.59 -80.71
N LEU A 712 -33.72 9.44 -81.30
CA LEU A 712 -32.79 8.49 -80.72
C LEU A 712 -31.43 8.61 -81.42
N ALA A 713 -30.34 8.58 -80.66
CA ALA A 713 -28.99 8.43 -81.20
C ALA A 713 -28.44 7.05 -80.84
N SER A 714 -27.77 6.41 -81.79
CA SER A 714 -27.03 5.16 -81.57
C SER A 714 -25.61 5.25 -82.13
N GLY A 715 -24.65 4.70 -81.39
CA GLY A 715 -23.25 4.55 -81.82
C GLY A 715 -22.85 3.09 -81.89
N SER A 716 -22.22 2.68 -82.99
CA SER A 716 -21.87 1.29 -83.28
C SER A 716 -20.39 1.10 -83.63
N TRP A 717 -19.94 -0.15 -83.56
CA TRP A 717 -18.66 -0.65 -84.06
C TRP A 717 -18.51 -0.62 -85.58
N ASP A 718 -19.58 -0.31 -86.32
CA ASP A 718 -19.51 -0.02 -87.76
C ASP A 718 -18.90 1.36 -88.08
N ASN A 719 -18.40 2.05 -87.04
CA ASN A 719 -17.83 3.40 -87.08
C ASN A 719 -18.84 4.50 -87.43
N THR A 720 -20.14 4.25 -87.26
CA THR A 720 -21.20 5.23 -87.53
C THR A 720 -22.00 5.61 -86.28
N ILE A 721 -22.54 6.83 -86.31
CA ILE A 721 -23.62 7.28 -85.44
C ILE A 721 -24.85 7.43 -86.31
N LYS A 722 -25.98 6.85 -85.88
CA LYS A 722 -27.26 7.00 -86.56
C LYS A 722 -28.25 7.73 -85.68
N LEU A 723 -28.96 8.67 -86.29
CA LEU A 723 -30.08 9.38 -85.66
C LEU A 723 -31.38 8.81 -86.21
N TRP A 724 -32.27 8.43 -85.29
CA TRP A 724 -33.56 7.83 -85.61
C TRP A 724 -34.64 8.82 -85.19
N ASN A 725 -35.37 9.33 -86.18
CA ASN A 725 -36.48 10.26 -85.95
C ASN A 725 -37.79 9.49 -85.98
N GLY A 726 -38.51 9.47 -84.86
CA GLY A 726 -39.86 8.96 -84.75
C GLY A 726 -40.82 10.13 -84.93
N ASN A 727 -41.04 10.55 -86.18
CA ASN A 727 -41.64 11.86 -86.49
C ASN A 727 -43.04 12.12 -85.92
N ASN A 728 -43.67 11.23 -85.14
CA ASN A 728 -44.88 11.49 -84.33
C ASN A 728 -45.02 10.54 -83.12
N GLY A 729 -43.92 10.17 -82.45
CA GLY A 729 -43.91 9.34 -81.23
C GLY A 729 -43.65 7.85 -81.48
N TRP A 730 -43.20 7.15 -80.43
CA TRP A 730 -42.75 5.75 -80.48
C TRP A 730 -43.73 4.78 -79.79
N ASP A 731 -45.02 5.13 -79.67
CA ASP A 731 -46.02 4.41 -78.85
C ASP A 731 -47.30 3.99 -79.64
N LEU A 732 -48.02 2.97 -79.14
CA LEU A 732 -49.23 2.36 -79.72
C LEU A 732 -50.40 3.36 -79.82
N ASP A 733 -50.52 4.29 -78.87
CA ASP A 733 -51.60 5.28 -78.82
C ASP A 733 -51.59 6.22 -80.04
N ALA A 734 -50.40 6.56 -80.56
CA ALA A 734 -50.24 7.40 -81.75
C ALA A 734 -50.65 6.67 -83.05
N LEU A 735 -50.48 5.34 -83.10
CA LEU A 735 -51.01 4.50 -84.19
C LEU A 735 -52.54 4.39 -84.11
N MET A 736 -53.08 4.42 -82.89
CA MET A 736 -54.51 4.31 -82.68
C MET A 736 -55.27 5.58 -83.03
N GLU A 737 -54.73 6.74 -82.66
CA GLU A 737 -55.24 8.06 -83.06
C GLU A 737 -55.31 8.20 -84.59
N ARG A 738 -54.26 7.77 -85.30
CA ARG A 738 -54.20 7.86 -86.77
C ARG A 738 -55.18 6.94 -87.49
N SER A 739 -55.40 5.75 -86.97
CA SER A 739 -56.37 4.80 -87.54
C SER A 739 -57.80 5.33 -87.34
N CYS A 740 -58.07 5.95 -86.18
CA CYS A 740 -59.35 6.58 -85.93
C CYS A 740 -59.57 7.84 -86.76
N ASP A 741 -58.56 8.70 -86.97
CA ASP A 741 -58.68 9.85 -87.86
C ASP A 741 -59.06 9.46 -89.30
N TRP A 742 -58.60 8.29 -89.76
CA TRP A 742 -58.83 7.85 -91.14
C TRP A 742 -60.22 7.24 -91.35
N VAL A 743 -60.73 6.52 -90.35
CA VAL A 743 -62.01 5.78 -90.46
C VAL A 743 -63.18 6.57 -89.86
N ARG A 744 -62.93 7.62 -89.04
CA ARG A 744 -63.98 8.43 -88.38
C ARG A 744 -64.99 9.04 -89.36
N VAL A 745 -64.57 9.48 -90.54
CA VAL A 745 -65.49 9.98 -91.58
C VAL A 745 -66.33 8.84 -92.18
N TYR A 746 -65.74 7.66 -92.37
CA TYR A 746 -66.44 6.47 -92.89
C TYR A 746 -67.46 5.94 -91.87
N LEU A 747 -67.16 5.97 -90.57
CA LEU A 747 -68.05 5.52 -89.49
C LEU A 747 -69.26 6.44 -89.27
N HIS A 748 -69.14 7.75 -89.51
CA HIS A 748 -70.24 8.71 -89.29
C HIS A 748 -71.10 9.04 -90.54
N ASN A 749 -70.68 8.70 -91.75
CA ASN A 749 -71.51 8.92 -92.95
C ASN A 749 -72.73 7.96 -92.95
N PRO A 750 -73.89 8.30 -93.56
CA PRO A 750 -75.03 7.41 -93.65
C PRO A 750 -74.79 6.40 -94.77
N ASN A 751 -73.79 5.53 -94.57
CA ASN A 751 -73.46 4.42 -95.46
C ASN A 751 -74.21 3.17 -94.98
N SER A 752 -74.88 2.45 -95.88
CA SER A 752 -75.71 1.28 -95.56
C SER A 752 -74.92 0.06 -95.09
N ASP A 753 -73.60 0.07 -95.31
CA ASP A 753 -72.68 -1.04 -95.01
C ASP A 753 -72.08 -0.99 -93.60
N VAL A 754 -72.33 0.07 -92.82
CA VAL A 754 -71.81 0.23 -91.45
C VAL A 754 -72.92 -0.09 -90.44
N ARG A 755 -72.72 -1.15 -89.64
CA ARG A 755 -73.61 -1.52 -88.54
C ARG A 755 -73.66 -0.41 -87.50
N GLU A 756 -74.83 -0.22 -86.89
CA GLU A 756 -75.09 0.89 -85.97
C GLU A 756 -74.22 0.80 -84.69
N GLU A 757 -73.86 -0.41 -84.27
CA GLU A 757 -72.95 -0.70 -83.14
C GLU A 757 -71.50 -0.27 -83.39
N ASP A 758 -71.03 -0.27 -84.64
CA ASP A 758 -69.62 -0.01 -84.99
C ASP A 758 -69.33 1.51 -85.11
N ARG A 759 -70.36 2.36 -85.06
CA ARG A 759 -70.24 3.81 -85.30
C ARG A 759 -69.52 4.58 -84.20
N GLY A 760 -69.47 4.04 -82.96
CA GLY A 760 -68.83 4.67 -81.80
C GLY A 760 -67.39 4.22 -81.51
N LEU A 761 -66.77 3.41 -82.39
CA LEU A 761 -65.45 2.80 -82.15
C LEU A 761 -64.30 3.80 -81.93
N CYS A 762 -64.46 5.03 -82.41
CA CYS A 762 -63.43 6.09 -82.34
C CYS A 762 -63.85 7.30 -81.49
N ASP A 763 -64.89 7.14 -80.66
CA ASP A 763 -65.35 8.15 -79.72
C ASP A 763 -64.39 8.22 -78.52
N GLY A 764 -63.87 9.42 -78.23
CA GLY A 764 -62.95 9.65 -77.11
C GLY A 764 -61.45 9.48 -77.40
N ILE A 765 -61.06 9.13 -78.64
CA ILE A 765 -59.64 8.95 -79.04
C ILE A 765 -59.22 10.07 -80.01
N GLY A 766 -58.61 11.15 -79.52
CA GLY A 766 -58.05 12.24 -80.34
C GLY A 766 -59.11 13.20 -80.94
N GLY A 767 -59.11 14.46 -80.51
CA GLY A 767 -60.13 15.44 -80.86
C GLY A 767 -59.57 16.77 -81.36
N LYS A 768 -59.81 17.08 -82.63
CA LYS A 768 -60.10 18.45 -83.10
C LYS A 768 -61.15 18.40 -84.21
N SER A 769 -62.37 18.72 -83.82
CA SER A 769 -63.40 19.27 -84.70
C SER A 769 -62.93 20.60 -85.30
N SER A 770 -62.80 20.67 -86.63
CA SER A 770 -62.94 21.93 -87.36
C SER A 770 -63.51 21.67 -88.75
N VAL A 771 -64.83 21.47 -88.80
CA VAL A 771 -65.65 21.75 -89.98
C VAL A 771 -66.55 22.93 -89.62
N SER A 772 -66.21 24.11 -90.15
CA SER A 772 -67.08 25.28 -90.41
C SER A 772 -66.14 26.46 -90.75
N GLY A 773 -66.20 27.18 -91.87
CA GLY A 773 -67.03 27.13 -93.05
C GLY A 773 -66.66 28.33 -93.94
N PHE A 774 -66.66 28.11 -95.25
CA PHE A 774 -67.26 28.93 -96.31
C PHE A 774 -67.42 28.05 -97.54
#